data_AF-A0A3R7MUI7-F1
#
_entry.id   AF-A0A3R7MUI7-F1
#
_cell.length_a   1.000
_cell.length_b   1.000
_cell.length_c   1.000
_cell.angle_alpha   90.00
_cell.angle_beta   90.00
_cell.angle_gamma   90.00
#
_symmetry.space_group_name_H-M   'P 1'
#
loop_
_entity.id
_entity.type
_entity.pdbx_description
1 polymer ?
#
loop_
_entity_poly.entity_id
_entity_poly.type
_entity_poly.pdbx_seq_one_letter_code
_entity_poly.pdbx_strand_id
1 'polypeptide(L)'
;MGKQIECLALRNISKGELVSFNYLTTEWDMQTPFTCLCGAPQCYREIRGFKHLEDEARQRLWGMATPAIRSLVTMTRGADAWTQLASTRFFVSNTGVVHVAEDMKEGTVLMNISCIEVVRGCVSLDGLRLRHHCSPTAAVIENRVVLISAVSAGDEINVDLNCLSYLLPEAFECSCSQFNSPHLIRGFKCLTEEKKPACMVFAEPSVRAAALKDGYSMKCECRLIKICEGGTGFEARATMNISAGTRFMTVQGLCLPFGTAGTVQLAEGRHLLLCGGAQFLSHSCDPNIRIRVDAVNNKIECEALRDIAMEECVALNYAAVEWELYAPFRCLCHSPNCLHDIRGFKYLSSAQRLTLQGQLTPAVRQLASSHAVVKLPPNVRANTAGMLQVTRTVNRGTVLLEGIEIDIQPTQVSLGGDAYVIRHKEDATTVFVEGRFITTRTMEEGDVLTVDMNLFIYDMVSLFPRAFVEGCRGFRHLSDATKQCKLYLCEPPVRAQAMQDGWIVRSSSPLIEVRRNGEMGQTAYAARNIAAGEFLFHCAGLVVPFPTMYTVCVGEDKHLLFGDAAECIAHHCDSNLQVVVHEESETFDFVAIRDITMGEMLNFNYCTTEWIMNTSFVCLCGSVHCAGTIRGFVNLKEIDRQRLWPITSPVVKRYVSRESN
;
A
#
# COMPACT_ATOMS: atom_id res chain seq x y z
N MET A 1 -8.57 20.78 -42.39
CA MET A 1 -8.91 21.87 -41.46
C MET A 1 -7.75 22.86 -41.45
N GLY A 2 -8.02 24.15 -41.65
CA GLY A 2 -6.98 25.19 -41.76
C GLY A 2 -6.31 25.44 -40.41
N LYS A 3 -5.02 25.80 -40.44
CA LYS A 3 -4.28 26.27 -39.26
C LYS A 3 -4.80 27.68 -38.90
N GLN A 4 -5.68 27.78 -37.90
CA GLN A 4 -6.28 29.03 -37.45
C GLN A 4 -5.91 29.28 -35.98
N ILE A 5 -5.67 30.54 -35.63
CA ILE A 5 -5.49 31.02 -34.25
C ILE A 5 -6.64 31.98 -33.95
N GLU A 6 -7.29 31.78 -32.81
CA GLU A 6 -8.36 32.66 -32.32
C GLU A 6 -7.92 33.32 -31.00
N CYS A 7 -8.19 34.61 -30.86
CA CYS A 7 -7.91 35.36 -29.64
C CYS A 7 -9.22 35.62 -28.89
N LEU A 8 -9.34 35.13 -27.66
CA LEU A 8 -10.49 35.37 -26.79
C LEU A 8 -10.14 36.46 -25.77
N ALA A 9 -11.00 37.47 -25.64
CA ALA A 9 -10.86 38.48 -24.61
C ALA A 9 -11.23 37.88 -23.23
N LEU A 10 -10.29 37.91 -22.28
CA LEU A 10 -10.49 37.40 -20.91
C LEU A 10 -11.29 38.34 -20.01
N ARG A 11 -11.43 39.59 -20.44
CA ARG A 11 -12.20 40.66 -19.80
C ARG A 11 -12.54 41.71 -20.85
N ASN A 12 -13.40 42.64 -20.49
CA ASN A 12 -13.65 43.82 -21.32
C ASN A 12 -12.33 44.58 -21.57
N ILE A 13 -12.08 44.92 -22.83
CA ILE A 13 -10.91 45.69 -23.30
C ILE A 13 -11.39 47.08 -23.66
N SER A 14 -10.83 48.11 -23.02
CA SER A 14 -11.22 49.50 -23.26
C SER A 14 -10.67 50.01 -24.59
N LYS A 15 -11.33 51.03 -25.15
CA LYS A 15 -10.84 51.70 -26.36
C LYS A 15 -9.45 52.30 -26.09
N GLY A 16 -8.47 51.94 -26.93
CA GLY A 16 -7.08 52.41 -26.82
C GLY A 16 -6.23 51.64 -25.80
N GLU A 17 -6.78 50.61 -25.15
CA GLU A 17 -6.04 49.74 -24.25
C GLU A 17 -5.07 48.83 -25.02
N LEU A 18 -3.89 48.59 -24.46
CA LEU A 18 -2.91 47.65 -25.01
C LEU A 18 -3.46 46.22 -24.96
N VAL A 19 -3.70 45.62 -26.13
CA VAL A 19 -4.02 44.19 -26.23
C VAL A 19 -2.75 43.39 -25.97
N SER A 20 -2.80 42.50 -24.98
CA SER A 20 -1.67 41.68 -24.57
C SER A 20 -2.14 40.29 -24.17
N PHE A 21 -1.22 39.32 -24.22
CA PHE A 21 -1.41 37.98 -23.69
C PHE A 21 -0.14 37.51 -22.97
N ASN A 22 -0.25 36.48 -22.14
CA ASN A 22 0.89 35.97 -21.39
C ASN A 22 1.64 34.91 -22.22
N TYR A 23 2.84 35.22 -22.71
CA TYR A 23 3.67 34.29 -23.50
C TYR A 23 3.92 32.95 -22.81
N LEU A 24 3.90 32.92 -21.47
CA LEU A 24 4.06 31.67 -20.73
C LEU A 24 2.94 30.67 -21.05
N THR A 25 1.76 31.09 -21.51
CA THR A 25 0.64 30.19 -21.79
C THR A 25 0.68 29.53 -23.17
N THR A 26 1.60 29.97 -24.04
CA THR A 26 1.78 29.45 -25.40
C THR A 26 3.16 28.86 -25.65
N GLU A 27 4.19 29.33 -24.93
CA GLU A 27 5.58 28.93 -25.13
C GLU A 27 6.07 27.97 -24.03
N TRP A 28 6.51 26.78 -24.41
CA TRP A 28 7.08 25.80 -23.47
C TRP A 28 8.47 26.22 -23.00
N ASP A 29 9.31 26.61 -23.95
CA ASP A 29 10.67 27.12 -23.73
C ASP A 29 10.93 28.26 -24.71
N MET A 30 11.27 29.43 -24.18
CA MET A 30 11.56 30.60 -25.00
C MET A 30 12.95 30.46 -25.62
N GLN A 31 13.05 30.61 -26.95
CA GLN A 31 14.35 30.67 -27.62
C GLN A 31 15.20 31.84 -27.11
N THR A 32 14.56 32.99 -26.85
CA THR A 32 15.21 34.20 -26.32
C THR A 32 14.41 34.70 -25.12
N PRO A 33 14.77 34.29 -23.90
CA PRO A 33 14.15 34.81 -22.69
C PRO A 33 14.36 36.32 -22.53
N PHE A 34 13.42 36.99 -21.86
CA PHE A 34 13.49 38.44 -21.63
C PHE A 34 12.86 38.85 -20.30
N THR A 35 13.27 40.01 -19.78
CA THR A 35 12.64 40.64 -18.61
C THR A 35 11.37 41.37 -19.03
N CYS A 36 10.24 41.00 -18.43
CA CYS A 36 8.94 41.62 -18.62
C CYS A 36 8.89 43.02 -17.99
N LEU A 37 8.32 43.97 -18.72
CA LEU A 37 8.16 45.37 -18.29
C LEU A 37 6.68 45.75 -18.13
N CYS A 38 5.80 44.79 -17.88
CA CYS A 38 4.35 45.05 -17.83
C CYS A 38 3.90 45.88 -16.61
N GLY A 39 4.73 46.00 -15.57
CA GLY A 39 4.41 46.75 -14.35
C GLY A 39 3.31 46.13 -13.48
N ALA A 40 2.80 44.94 -13.83
CA ALA A 40 1.74 44.28 -13.08
C ALA A 40 2.25 43.83 -11.68
N PRO A 41 1.43 43.95 -10.61
CA PRO A 41 1.83 43.56 -9.25
C PRO A 41 2.26 42.09 -9.12
N GLN A 42 1.68 41.21 -9.95
CA GLN A 42 1.97 39.78 -9.99
C GLN A 42 2.74 39.37 -11.26
N CYS A 43 3.65 40.23 -11.72
CA CYS A 43 4.49 39.94 -12.89
C CYS A 43 5.45 38.77 -12.60
N TYR A 44 5.58 37.85 -13.57
CA TYR A 44 6.54 36.73 -13.53
C TYR A 44 8.00 37.15 -13.73
N ARG A 45 8.23 38.46 -14.00
CA ARG A 45 9.53 39.07 -14.25
C ARG A 45 10.23 38.48 -15.47
N GLU A 46 10.94 37.37 -15.34
CA GLU A 46 11.67 36.77 -16.45
C GLU A 46 10.78 35.79 -17.23
N ILE A 47 10.60 36.03 -18.52
CA ILE A 47 9.79 35.20 -19.41
C ILE A 47 10.70 34.21 -20.13
N ARG A 48 10.78 32.99 -19.58
CA ARG A 48 11.63 31.90 -20.10
C ARG A 48 10.83 30.77 -20.76
N GLY A 49 9.51 30.77 -20.64
CA GLY A 49 8.62 29.68 -21.08
C GLY A 49 8.04 28.88 -19.92
N PHE A 50 6.93 28.18 -20.16
CA PHE A 50 6.14 27.49 -19.13
C PHE A 50 6.92 26.42 -18.37
N LYS A 51 7.91 25.77 -19.01
CA LYS A 51 8.71 24.71 -18.37
C LYS A 51 9.52 25.20 -17.19
N HIS A 52 9.88 26.48 -17.14
CA HIS A 52 10.70 27.05 -16.06
C HIS A 52 9.87 27.59 -14.90
N LEU A 53 8.54 27.55 -15.00
CA LEU A 53 7.65 27.98 -13.93
C LEU A 53 7.64 26.96 -12.79
N GLU A 54 7.55 27.44 -11.56
CA GLU A 54 7.20 26.61 -10.42
C GLU A 54 5.74 26.13 -10.51
N ASP A 55 5.41 25.05 -9.82
CA ASP A 55 4.11 24.40 -9.95
C ASP A 55 2.92 25.32 -9.60
N GLU A 56 3.09 26.20 -8.62
CA GLU A 56 2.07 27.20 -8.28
C GLU A 56 1.80 28.15 -9.46
N ALA A 57 2.86 28.63 -10.10
CA ALA A 57 2.75 29.50 -11.26
C ALA A 57 2.11 28.78 -12.45
N ARG A 58 2.48 27.52 -12.69
CA ARG A 58 1.87 26.67 -13.73
C ARG A 58 0.38 26.48 -13.48
N GLN A 59 -0.02 26.17 -12.24
CA GLN A 59 -1.41 25.98 -11.87
C GLN A 59 -2.23 27.26 -12.08
N ARG A 60 -1.75 28.42 -11.63
CA ARG A 60 -2.44 29.71 -11.86
C ARG A 60 -2.64 30.01 -13.35
N LEU A 61 -1.69 29.65 -14.20
CA LEU A 61 -1.76 29.86 -15.64
C LEU A 61 -2.48 28.73 -16.39
N TRP A 62 -2.85 27.64 -15.71
CA TRP A 62 -3.35 26.43 -16.35
C TRP A 62 -4.60 26.69 -17.20
N GLY A 63 -5.57 27.44 -16.66
CA GLY A 63 -6.81 27.80 -17.35
C GLY A 63 -6.57 28.56 -18.66
N MET A 64 -5.46 29.30 -18.76
CA MET A 64 -5.06 30.05 -19.95
C MET A 64 -4.07 29.30 -20.85
N ALA A 65 -3.40 28.27 -20.34
CA ALA A 65 -2.44 27.46 -21.09
C ALA A 65 -3.11 26.77 -22.28
N THR A 66 -2.47 26.85 -23.45
CA THR A 66 -2.96 26.18 -24.65
C THR A 66 -2.94 24.65 -24.49
N PRO A 67 -3.77 23.90 -25.27
CA PRO A 67 -3.73 22.44 -25.25
C PRO A 67 -2.34 21.87 -25.47
N ALA A 68 -1.53 22.48 -26.36
CA ALA A 68 -0.16 22.05 -26.62
C ALA A 68 0.74 22.15 -25.37
N ILE A 69 0.64 23.25 -24.61
CA ILE A 69 1.38 23.40 -23.35
C ILE A 69 0.91 22.41 -22.30
N ARG A 70 -0.41 22.21 -22.15
CA ARG A 70 -0.95 21.23 -21.21
C ARG A 70 -0.47 19.80 -21.54
N SER A 71 -0.46 19.42 -22.82
CA SER A 71 0.08 18.13 -23.27
C SER A 71 1.57 17.98 -22.98
N LEU A 72 2.37 19.03 -23.11
CA LEU A 72 3.80 18.99 -22.77
C LEU A 72 4.03 18.78 -21.27
N VAL A 73 3.20 19.39 -20.41
CA VAL A 73 3.26 19.15 -18.95
C VAL A 73 2.93 17.70 -18.62
N THR A 74 1.88 17.14 -19.22
CA THR A 74 1.50 15.74 -18.96
C THR A 74 2.55 14.75 -19.45
N MET A 75 3.23 15.05 -20.56
CA MET A 75 4.31 14.19 -21.07
C MET A 75 5.57 14.25 -20.20
N THR A 76 5.89 15.43 -19.64
CA THR A 76 7.16 15.66 -18.93
C THR A 76 7.12 15.37 -17.44
N ARG A 77 5.93 15.22 -16.83
CA ARG A 77 5.81 14.96 -15.38
C ARG A 77 5.33 13.56 -15.03
N GLY A 78 4.66 12.85 -15.94
CA GLY A 78 4.13 11.49 -15.69
C GLY A 78 3.12 11.36 -14.52
N ALA A 79 2.90 12.43 -13.73
CA ALA A 79 2.04 12.43 -12.57
C ALA A 79 0.57 12.47 -12.97
N ASP A 80 -0.22 11.57 -12.37
CA ASP A 80 -1.66 11.46 -12.66
C ASP A 80 -2.39 12.78 -12.34
N ALA A 81 -2.02 13.50 -11.28
CA ALA A 81 -2.65 14.78 -10.90
C ALA A 81 -2.72 15.81 -12.04
N TRP A 82 -1.62 16.08 -12.76
CA TRP A 82 -1.61 17.03 -13.89
C TRP A 82 -2.30 16.48 -15.13
N THR A 83 -2.24 15.16 -15.34
CA THR A 83 -2.98 14.48 -16.41
C THR A 83 -4.48 14.60 -16.20
N GLN A 84 -4.94 14.40 -14.98
CA GLN A 84 -6.32 14.61 -14.57
C GLN A 84 -6.72 16.08 -14.74
N LEU A 85 -5.86 17.03 -14.37
CA LEU A 85 -6.10 18.48 -14.58
C LEU A 85 -6.18 18.88 -16.06
N ALA A 86 -5.53 18.12 -16.96
CA ALA A 86 -5.63 18.30 -18.40
C ALA A 86 -6.90 17.70 -19.01
N SER A 87 -7.61 16.85 -18.26
CA SER A 87 -8.87 16.24 -18.68
C SER A 87 -10.03 17.26 -18.70
N THR A 88 -11.20 16.81 -19.17
CA THR A 88 -12.43 17.59 -19.14
C THR A 88 -13.14 17.59 -17.79
N ARG A 89 -12.63 16.84 -16.80
CA ARG A 89 -13.26 16.67 -15.48
C ARG A 89 -13.05 17.86 -14.54
N PHE A 90 -12.04 18.67 -14.80
CA PHE A 90 -11.64 19.78 -13.95
C PHE A 90 -11.36 21.04 -14.75
N PHE A 91 -11.46 22.19 -14.09
CA PHE A 91 -10.92 23.45 -14.59
C PHE A 91 -10.22 24.21 -13.47
N VAL A 92 -9.31 25.10 -13.84
CA VAL A 92 -8.59 25.95 -12.90
C VAL A 92 -9.02 27.40 -13.10
N SER A 93 -9.48 28.04 -12.04
CA SER A 93 -9.86 29.46 -12.08
C SER A 93 -8.63 30.37 -12.18
N ASN A 94 -8.84 31.64 -12.48
CA ASN A 94 -7.74 32.61 -12.62
C ASN A 94 -6.93 32.83 -11.33
N THR A 95 -7.45 32.42 -10.18
CA THR A 95 -6.75 32.45 -8.90
C THR A 95 -5.97 31.17 -8.60
N GLY A 96 -5.99 30.19 -9.52
CA GLY A 96 -5.32 28.90 -9.35
C GLY A 96 -6.14 27.87 -8.59
N VAL A 97 -7.42 28.12 -8.27
CA VAL A 97 -8.28 27.16 -7.56
C VAL A 97 -8.78 26.09 -8.53
N VAL A 98 -8.73 24.83 -8.12
CA VAL A 98 -9.17 23.68 -8.91
C VAL A 98 -10.65 23.42 -8.64
N HIS A 99 -11.44 23.32 -9.70
CA HIS A 99 -12.88 23.07 -9.64
C HIS A 99 -13.25 21.84 -10.45
N VAL A 100 -14.32 21.15 -10.05
CA VAL A 100 -14.94 20.10 -10.87
C VAL A 100 -15.74 20.73 -12.01
N ALA A 101 -15.68 20.13 -13.19
CA ALA A 101 -16.39 20.61 -14.38
C ALA A 101 -17.75 19.92 -14.61
N GLU A 102 -18.03 18.86 -13.85
CA GLU A 102 -19.25 18.05 -13.93
C GLU A 102 -19.68 17.59 -12.53
N ASP A 103 -20.93 17.17 -12.42
CA ASP A 103 -21.45 16.60 -11.19
C ASP A 103 -20.79 15.23 -10.91
N MET A 104 -20.32 15.03 -9.69
CA MET A 104 -19.67 13.78 -9.28
C MET A 104 -20.18 13.33 -7.91
N LYS A 105 -20.31 12.01 -7.74
CA LYS A 105 -20.70 11.41 -6.47
C LYS A 105 -19.52 11.26 -5.52
N GLU A 106 -19.81 11.21 -4.22
CA GLU A 106 -18.85 10.77 -3.20
C GLU A 106 -18.26 9.39 -3.52
N GLY A 107 -17.04 9.15 -3.07
CA GLY A 107 -16.27 7.92 -3.33
C GLY A 107 -15.54 7.92 -4.67
N THR A 108 -15.77 8.92 -5.53
CA THR A 108 -15.07 9.07 -6.80
C THR A 108 -13.60 9.41 -6.57
N VAL A 109 -12.70 8.63 -7.17
CA VAL A 109 -11.27 8.93 -7.22
C VAL A 109 -11.05 10.04 -8.25
N LEU A 110 -10.45 11.14 -7.82
CA LEU A 110 -10.13 12.28 -8.68
C LEU A 110 -8.77 12.12 -9.35
N MET A 111 -7.78 11.65 -8.59
CA MET A 111 -6.41 11.41 -9.04
C MET A 111 -5.66 10.51 -8.06
N ASN A 112 -4.71 9.74 -8.58
CA ASN A 112 -3.65 9.11 -7.81
C ASN A 112 -2.53 10.13 -7.57
N ILE A 113 -1.87 10.00 -6.43
CA ILE A 113 -0.81 10.92 -6.00
C ILE A 113 0.40 10.12 -5.53
N SER A 114 1.59 10.63 -5.83
CA SER A 114 2.83 9.95 -5.49
C SER A 114 3.63 10.66 -4.41
N CYS A 115 3.43 11.96 -4.22
CA CYS A 115 4.08 12.77 -3.21
C CYS A 115 3.08 13.74 -2.58
N ILE A 116 3.13 13.85 -1.24
CA ILE A 116 2.29 14.75 -0.45
C ILE A 116 3.20 15.68 0.35
N GLU A 117 3.05 16.97 0.15
CA GLU A 117 3.72 17.98 0.97
C GLU A 117 2.71 18.98 1.51
N VAL A 118 2.64 19.09 2.84
CA VAL A 118 1.82 20.13 3.49
C VAL A 118 2.61 21.43 3.48
N VAL A 119 2.08 22.42 2.78
CA VAL A 119 2.62 23.79 2.70
C VAL A 119 1.67 24.75 3.41
N ARG A 120 2.04 26.03 3.55
CA ARG A 120 1.20 27.00 4.26
C ARG A 120 -0.18 27.14 3.60
N GLY A 121 -1.23 26.71 4.31
CA GLY A 121 -2.63 26.82 3.89
C GLY A 121 -3.09 25.87 2.78
N CYS A 122 -2.19 25.05 2.23
CA CYS A 122 -2.49 24.13 1.12
C CYS A 122 -1.74 22.80 1.30
N VAL A 123 -2.13 21.79 0.53
CA VAL A 123 -1.30 20.60 0.27
C VAL A 123 -0.82 20.64 -1.17
N SER A 124 0.43 20.31 -1.41
CA SER A 124 0.97 20.01 -2.74
C SER A 124 0.94 18.49 -2.97
N LEU A 125 0.32 18.09 -4.06
CA LEU A 125 0.09 16.70 -4.48
C LEU A 125 0.67 16.54 -5.89
N ASP A 126 1.88 15.99 -5.98
CA ASP A 126 2.65 15.95 -7.24
C ASP A 126 2.78 17.34 -7.93
N GLY A 127 2.91 18.40 -7.12
CA GLY A 127 2.96 19.79 -7.58
C GLY A 127 1.59 20.47 -7.67
N LEU A 128 0.47 19.74 -7.77
CA LEU A 128 -0.87 20.32 -7.74
C LEU A 128 -1.22 20.79 -6.33
N ARG A 129 -1.60 22.05 -6.17
CA ARG A 129 -1.99 22.62 -4.88
C ARG A 129 -3.50 22.58 -4.65
N LEU A 130 -3.92 21.93 -3.58
CA LEU A 130 -5.30 21.97 -3.08
C LEU A 130 -5.35 22.74 -1.76
N ARG A 131 -6.35 23.60 -1.60
CA ARG A 131 -6.48 24.47 -0.43
C ARG A 131 -7.09 23.72 0.76
N HIS A 132 -6.83 24.25 1.95
CA HIS A 132 -7.54 23.83 3.14
C HIS A 132 -9.00 24.29 3.14
N HIS A 133 -9.92 23.40 3.54
CA HIS A 133 -11.25 23.74 3.99
C HIS A 133 -11.63 22.89 5.22
N CYS A 134 -12.36 23.46 6.19
CA CYS A 134 -12.78 22.73 7.40
C CYS A 134 -13.97 21.80 7.18
N SER A 135 -14.66 21.92 6.05
CA SER A 135 -15.69 20.98 5.57
C SER A 135 -15.31 20.59 4.14
N PRO A 136 -14.29 19.74 3.96
CA PRO A 136 -13.69 19.58 2.65
C PRO A 136 -14.55 18.78 1.69
N THR A 137 -14.35 18.98 0.39
CA THR A 137 -14.99 18.18 -0.67
C THR A 137 -14.24 16.87 -0.94
N ALA A 138 -12.94 16.83 -0.64
CA ALA A 138 -12.09 15.66 -0.85
C ALA A 138 -11.19 15.32 0.35
N ALA A 139 -10.74 14.08 0.39
CA ALA A 139 -9.73 13.59 1.33
C ALA A 139 -8.64 12.82 0.58
N VAL A 140 -7.46 12.74 1.19
CA VAL A 140 -6.39 11.86 0.70
C VAL A 140 -6.49 10.51 1.43
N ILE A 141 -6.73 9.44 0.68
CA ILE A 141 -6.91 8.08 1.20
C ILE A 141 -6.05 7.14 0.37
N GLU A 142 -5.06 6.46 0.99
CA GLU A 142 -4.16 5.50 0.32
C GLU A 142 -3.63 6.01 -1.03
N ASN A 143 -2.91 7.14 -1.01
CA ASN A 143 -2.31 7.77 -2.20
C ASN A 143 -3.32 8.17 -3.29
N ARG A 144 -4.57 8.42 -2.93
CA ARG A 144 -5.62 8.89 -3.84
C ARG A 144 -6.35 10.08 -3.27
N VAL A 145 -6.68 11.06 -4.11
CA VAL A 145 -7.64 12.12 -3.77
C VAL A 145 -9.03 11.61 -4.08
N VAL A 146 -9.87 11.49 -3.06
CA VAL A 146 -11.21 10.91 -3.16
C VAL A 146 -12.23 11.93 -2.68
N LEU A 147 -13.33 12.09 -3.43
CA LEU A 147 -14.45 12.89 -2.97
C LEU A 147 -15.11 12.25 -1.74
N ILE A 148 -15.33 13.05 -0.70
CA ILE A 148 -16.00 12.60 0.53
C ILE A 148 -17.44 13.10 0.64
N SER A 149 -17.86 13.94 -0.31
CA SER A 149 -19.23 14.39 -0.51
C SER A 149 -19.53 14.45 -2.01
N ALA A 150 -20.81 14.42 -2.38
CA ALA A 150 -21.22 14.77 -3.74
C ALA A 150 -20.85 16.24 -4.02
N VAL A 151 -20.49 16.52 -5.26
CA VAL A 151 -20.11 17.86 -5.75
C VAL A 151 -20.82 18.15 -7.07
N SER A 152 -21.12 19.41 -7.29
CA SER A 152 -21.70 19.91 -8.53
C SER A 152 -20.67 20.64 -9.38
N ALA A 153 -20.91 20.72 -10.69
CA ALA A 153 -20.08 21.49 -11.60
C ALA A 153 -19.83 22.93 -11.08
N GLY A 154 -18.55 23.29 -10.92
CA GLY A 154 -18.12 24.57 -10.36
C GLY A 154 -17.64 24.50 -8.90
N ASP A 155 -17.91 23.42 -8.18
CA ASP A 155 -17.43 23.25 -6.81
C ASP A 155 -15.90 23.12 -6.76
N GLU A 156 -15.30 23.69 -5.71
CA GLU A 156 -13.86 23.61 -5.47
C GLU A 156 -13.45 22.23 -4.92
N ILE A 157 -12.31 21.73 -5.38
CA ILE A 157 -11.63 20.59 -4.77
C ILE A 157 -10.70 21.09 -3.67
N ASN A 158 -11.02 20.75 -2.42
CA ASN A 158 -10.27 21.15 -1.24
C ASN A 158 -10.18 20.01 -0.22
N VAL A 159 -9.25 20.12 0.73
CA VAL A 159 -8.94 19.07 1.71
C VAL A 159 -8.85 19.61 3.14
N ASP A 160 -8.94 18.74 4.15
CA ASP A 160 -8.63 19.11 5.53
C ASP A 160 -7.16 18.81 5.85
N LEU A 161 -6.34 19.84 6.06
CA LEU A 161 -4.92 19.68 6.41
C LEU A 161 -4.72 19.10 7.81
N ASN A 162 -5.73 19.16 8.68
CA ASN A 162 -5.68 18.47 9.97
C ASN A 162 -5.70 16.95 9.80
N CYS A 163 -6.19 16.42 8.67
CA CYS A 163 -6.11 14.99 8.36
C CYS A 163 -4.71 14.59 7.86
N LEU A 164 -3.90 15.52 7.35
CA LEU A 164 -2.59 15.23 6.74
C LEU A 164 -1.41 15.50 7.67
N SER A 165 -1.63 16.24 8.76
CA SER A 165 -0.57 16.61 9.68
C SER A 165 -1.05 16.60 11.13
N TYR A 166 -0.31 15.90 11.99
CA TYR A 166 -0.61 15.87 13.42
C TYR A 166 -0.37 17.23 14.08
N LEU A 167 0.72 17.89 13.69
CA LEU A 167 1.05 19.27 14.00
C LEU A 167 1.61 19.93 12.75
N LEU A 168 0.99 21.03 12.32
CA LEU A 168 1.45 21.77 11.15
C LEU A 168 2.80 22.43 11.42
N PRO A 169 3.71 22.47 10.42
CA PRO A 169 4.97 23.20 10.53
C PRO A 169 4.78 24.69 10.84
N GLU A 170 3.77 25.31 10.22
CA GLU A 170 3.38 26.69 10.44
C GLU A 170 1.85 26.78 10.56
N ALA A 171 1.38 27.43 11.62
CA ALA A 171 -0.05 27.69 11.80
C ALA A 171 -0.52 28.79 10.85
N PHE A 172 -1.76 28.72 10.38
CA PHE A 172 -2.33 29.73 9.49
C PHE A 172 -3.80 29.99 9.80
N GLU A 173 -4.26 31.18 9.43
CA GLU A 173 -5.66 31.59 9.61
C GLU A 173 -6.53 31.10 8.45
N CYS A 174 -7.65 30.46 8.78
CA CYS A 174 -8.66 30.01 7.83
C CYS A 174 -9.92 30.86 8.00
N SER A 175 -10.47 31.32 6.86
CA SER A 175 -11.70 32.11 6.77
C SER A 175 -12.79 31.37 6.00
N CYS A 176 -12.85 30.04 6.14
CA CYS A 176 -13.85 29.22 5.47
C CYS A 176 -15.27 29.50 6.01
N SER A 177 -16.28 29.16 5.21
CA SER A 177 -17.70 29.39 5.54
C SER A 177 -18.22 28.55 6.72
N GLN A 178 -17.44 27.60 7.21
CA GLN A 178 -17.81 26.76 8.35
C GLN A 178 -17.83 27.53 9.69
N PHE A 179 -17.12 28.66 9.78
CA PHE A 179 -17.03 29.46 10.99
C PHE A 179 -17.38 30.92 10.71
N ASN A 180 -18.02 31.58 11.68
CA ASN A 180 -18.45 32.97 11.56
C ASN A 180 -17.28 33.97 11.57
N SER A 181 -16.10 33.52 12.00
CA SER A 181 -14.89 34.33 12.10
C SER A 181 -13.67 33.54 11.61
N PRO A 182 -12.61 34.23 11.18
CA PRO A 182 -11.33 33.59 10.96
C PRO A 182 -10.87 32.81 12.20
N HIS A 183 -10.19 31.69 11.99
CA HIS A 183 -9.73 30.81 13.06
C HIS A 183 -8.42 30.13 12.67
N LEU A 184 -7.65 29.69 13.67
CA LEU A 184 -6.30 29.18 13.46
C LEU A 184 -6.29 27.67 13.22
N ILE A 185 -5.59 27.24 12.17
CA ILE A 185 -5.34 25.83 11.83
C ILE A 185 -3.93 25.46 12.26
N ARG A 186 -3.80 24.35 13.00
CA ARG A 186 -2.53 23.91 13.62
C ARG A 186 -2.24 22.41 13.48
N GLY A 187 -3.11 21.65 12.81
CA GLY A 187 -3.00 20.19 12.68
C GLY A 187 -3.91 19.44 13.65
N PHE A 188 -3.99 18.12 13.45
CA PHE A 188 -4.90 17.21 14.16
C PHE A 188 -4.89 17.38 15.69
N LYS A 189 -3.70 17.53 16.29
CA LYS A 189 -3.52 17.63 17.75
C LYS A 189 -4.35 18.75 18.37
N CYS A 190 -4.50 19.85 17.65
CA CYS A 190 -5.18 21.05 18.12
C CYS A 190 -6.67 21.08 17.79
N LEU A 191 -7.22 20.05 17.17
CA LEU A 191 -8.66 19.89 17.01
C LEU A 191 -9.32 19.70 18.38
N THR A 192 -10.58 20.13 18.49
CA THR A 192 -11.39 19.82 19.67
C THR A 192 -11.77 18.35 19.67
N GLU A 193 -12.06 17.79 20.85
CA GLU A 193 -12.43 16.37 20.99
C GLU A 193 -13.71 16.01 20.21
N GLU A 194 -14.57 16.99 19.93
CA GLU A 194 -15.78 16.80 19.12
C GLU A 194 -15.45 16.64 17.63
N LYS A 195 -14.38 17.27 17.13
CA LYS A 195 -13.99 17.22 15.71
C LYS A 195 -13.07 16.05 15.37
N LYS A 196 -12.23 15.62 16.32
CA LYS A 196 -11.25 14.55 16.10
C LYS A 196 -11.87 13.26 15.53
N PRO A 197 -13.05 12.78 15.96
CA PRO A 197 -13.65 11.57 15.41
C PRO A 197 -13.93 11.65 13.90
N ALA A 198 -14.45 12.77 13.41
CA ALA A 198 -14.74 12.96 11.98
C ALA A 198 -13.45 13.03 11.15
N CYS A 199 -12.44 13.78 11.62
CA CYS A 199 -11.14 13.86 10.94
C CYS A 199 -10.37 12.53 10.98
N MET A 200 -10.51 11.74 12.05
CA MET A 200 -9.78 10.47 12.25
C MET A 200 -10.06 9.45 11.14
N VAL A 201 -11.27 9.45 10.58
CA VAL A 201 -11.67 8.56 9.47
C VAL A 201 -10.79 8.78 8.23
N PHE A 202 -10.39 10.03 7.98
CA PHE A 202 -9.61 10.43 6.82
C PHE A 202 -8.15 10.78 7.14
N ALA A 203 -7.75 10.63 8.41
CA ALA A 203 -6.42 10.98 8.85
C ALA A 203 -5.37 10.03 8.26
N GLU A 204 -4.26 10.59 7.79
CA GLU A 204 -3.07 9.89 7.33
C GLU A 204 -2.57 8.88 8.39
N PRO A 205 -2.10 7.67 8.02
CA PRO A 205 -1.57 6.68 8.97
C PRO A 205 -0.61 7.24 10.02
N SER A 206 0.29 8.15 9.63
CA SER A 206 1.24 8.80 10.54
C SER A 206 0.54 9.74 11.54
N VAL A 207 -0.51 10.44 11.12
CA VAL A 207 -1.34 11.30 11.98
C VAL A 207 -2.11 10.46 12.99
N ARG A 208 -2.72 9.36 12.52
CA ARG A 208 -3.40 8.40 13.40
C ARG A 208 -2.42 7.90 14.45
N ALA A 209 -1.29 7.31 14.04
CA ALA A 209 -0.27 6.78 14.94
C ALA A 209 0.26 7.82 15.95
N ALA A 210 0.51 9.05 15.51
CA ALA A 210 0.92 10.13 16.42
C ALA A 210 -0.18 10.50 17.43
N ALA A 211 -1.44 10.55 17.01
CA ALA A 211 -2.56 10.77 17.91
C ALA A 211 -2.69 9.65 18.94
N LEU A 212 -2.51 8.39 18.52
CA LEU A 212 -2.50 7.23 19.43
C LEU A 212 -1.42 7.38 20.50
N LYS A 213 -0.19 7.69 20.07
CA LYS A 213 0.97 7.86 20.96
C LYS A 213 0.79 8.99 21.97
N ASP A 214 0.08 10.05 21.59
CA ASP A 214 -0.26 11.18 22.47
C ASP A 214 -1.53 10.93 23.32
N GLY A 215 -2.03 9.69 23.38
CA GLY A 215 -3.11 9.27 24.27
C GLY A 215 -4.52 9.64 23.81
N TYR A 216 -4.73 9.88 22.51
CA TYR A 216 -6.06 10.17 21.97
C TYR A 216 -7.01 8.98 22.19
N SER A 217 -8.03 9.10 23.04
CA SER A 217 -9.06 8.07 23.20
C SER A 217 -10.27 8.39 22.35
N MET A 218 -10.63 7.50 21.41
CA MET A 218 -11.83 7.71 20.60
C MET A 218 -13.11 7.34 21.38
N LYS A 219 -14.12 8.20 21.31
CA LYS A 219 -15.47 7.86 21.80
C LYS A 219 -16.20 7.03 20.73
N CYS A 220 -16.75 5.89 21.13
CA CYS A 220 -17.64 5.11 20.27
C CYS A 220 -19.10 5.55 20.49
N GLU A 221 -19.87 5.67 19.42
CA GLU A 221 -21.30 5.97 19.50
C GLU A 221 -22.12 4.79 20.03
N CYS A 222 -21.64 3.57 19.80
CA CYS A 222 -22.24 2.36 20.33
C CYS A 222 -21.92 2.22 21.83
N ARG A 223 -22.94 2.24 22.68
CA ARG A 223 -22.77 2.09 24.14
C ARG A 223 -22.30 0.70 24.57
N LEU A 224 -22.47 -0.31 23.72
CA LEU A 224 -22.10 -1.70 24.01
C LEU A 224 -20.61 -1.97 23.82
N ILE A 225 -19.86 -1.04 23.21
CA ILE A 225 -18.42 -1.15 23.08
C ILE A 225 -17.72 0.16 23.46
N LYS A 226 -16.45 0.05 23.82
CA LYS A 226 -15.53 1.16 24.00
C LYS A 226 -14.28 0.92 23.18
N ILE A 227 -13.59 1.99 22.80
CA ILE A 227 -12.28 1.90 22.18
C ILE A 227 -11.24 2.14 23.25
N CYS A 228 -10.29 1.23 23.39
CA CYS A 228 -9.21 1.32 24.36
C CYS A 228 -7.91 0.79 23.77
N GLU A 229 -6.79 1.19 24.38
CA GLU A 229 -5.47 0.68 24.02
C GLU A 229 -5.39 -0.82 24.30
N GLY A 230 -4.89 -1.55 23.31
CA GLY A 230 -4.69 -2.99 23.30
C GLY A 230 -3.28 -3.34 22.81
N GLY A 231 -3.02 -4.63 22.57
CA GLY A 231 -1.67 -5.11 22.25
C GLY A 231 -1.07 -4.53 20.96
N THR A 232 -1.91 -4.26 19.95
CA THR A 232 -1.48 -3.84 18.60
C THR A 232 -1.95 -2.43 18.22
N GLY A 233 -2.39 -1.62 19.20
CA GLY A 233 -2.97 -0.30 18.98
C GLY A 233 -4.34 -0.17 19.65
N PHE A 234 -5.33 0.40 18.97
CA PHE A 234 -6.69 0.46 19.51
C PHE A 234 -7.52 -0.75 19.11
N GLU A 235 -8.30 -1.22 20.08
CA GLU A 235 -9.26 -2.30 19.90
C GLU A 235 -10.62 -1.92 20.51
N ALA A 236 -11.67 -2.46 19.90
CA ALA A 236 -13.02 -2.42 20.46
C ALA A 236 -13.16 -3.48 21.56
N ARG A 237 -13.61 -3.08 22.75
CA ARG A 237 -13.98 -4.00 23.84
C ARG A 237 -15.42 -3.81 24.27
N ALA A 238 -16.10 -4.89 24.64
CA ALA A 238 -17.45 -4.82 25.16
C ALA A 238 -17.49 -4.08 26.50
N THR A 239 -18.47 -3.19 26.69
CA THR A 239 -18.66 -2.44 27.95
C THR A 239 -19.59 -3.17 28.92
N MET A 240 -20.28 -4.19 28.44
CA MET A 240 -21.20 -5.05 29.17
C MET A 240 -21.33 -6.39 28.45
N ASN A 241 -21.98 -7.38 29.08
CA ASN A 241 -22.27 -8.64 28.41
C ASN A 241 -23.22 -8.41 27.22
N ILE A 242 -22.87 -8.95 26.05
CA ILE A 242 -23.67 -8.89 24.82
C ILE A 242 -24.12 -10.31 24.50
N SER A 243 -25.43 -10.57 24.45
CA SER A 243 -25.96 -11.90 24.15
C SER A 243 -25.79 -12.29 22.68
N ALA A 244 -25.63 -13.58 22.41
CA ALA A 244 -25.59 -14.14 21.06
C ALA A 244 -26.80 -13.67 20.23
N GLY A 245 -26.57 -13.37 18.95
CA GLY A 245 -27.58 -12.86 18.03
C GLY A 245 -27.91 -11.37 18.19
N THR A 246 -27.40 -10.69 19.21
CA THR A 246 -27.59 -9.24 19.38
C THR A 246 -26.93 -8.49 18.22
N ARG A 247 -27.69 -7.56 17.63
CA ARG A 247 -27.19 -6.58 16.66
C ARG A 247 -26.97 -5.27 17.40
N PHE A 248 -25.76 -4.74 17.36
CA PHE A 248 -25.40 -3.65 18.29
C PHE A 248 -24.64 -2.48 17.68
N MET A 249 -24.14 -2.60 16.46
CA MET A 249 -23.46 -1.50 15.77
C MET A 249 -23.87 -1.50 14.31
N THR A 250 -24.36 -0.35 13.85
CA THR A 250 -24.61 -0.06 12.43
C THR A 250 -23.56 0.95 11.98
N VAL A 251 -22.96 0.71 10.82
CA VAL A 251 -22.06 1.66 10.16
C VAL A 251 -22.59 1.95 8.78
N GLN A 252 -22.69 3.22 8.43
CA GLN A 252 -23.02 3.71 7.11
C GLN A 252 -22.07 4.85 6.79
N GLY A 253 -21.60 4.93 5.55
CA GLY A 253 -20.61 5.92 5.19
C GLY A 253 -20.10 5.79 3.77
N LEU A 254 -18.91 6.37 3.56
CA LEU A 254 -18.28 6.50 2.26
C LEU A 254 -17.94 5.13 1.65
N CYS A 255 -18.41 4.91 0.42
CA CYS A 255 -18.04 3.73 -0.37
C CYS A 255 -16.89 4.06 -1.32
N LEU A 256 -15.79 3.32 -1.20
CA LEU A 256 -14.59 3.45 -2.01
C LEU A 256 -14.53 2.35 -3.08
N PRO A 257 -13.95 2.63 -4.26
CA PRO A 257 -13.74 1.63 -5.31
C PRO A 257 -12.53 0.71 -5.05
N PHE A 258 -11.97 0.74 -3.85
CA PHE A 258 -10.77 0.00 -3.45
C PHE A 258 -10.79 -0.29 -1.95
N GLY A 259 -10.12 -1.36 -1.54
CA GLY A 259 -9.93 -1.70 -0.12
C GLY A 259 -8.80 -0.91 0.54
N THR A 260 -8.91 -0.70 1.84
CA THR A 260 -7.84 -0.21 2.74
C THR A 260 -7.82 -1.09 3.99
N ALA A 261 -6.87 -0.86 4.90
CA ALA A 261 -6.87 -1.54 6.20
C ALA A 261 -8.11 -1.23 7.07
N GLY A 262 -8.85 -0.16 6.75
CA GLY A 262 -10.03 0.30 7.49
C GLY A 262 -11.34 0.15 6.72
N THR A 263 -11.43 -0.79 5.76
CA THR A 263 -12.65 -1.02 4.98
C THR A 263 -13.23 -2.42 5.13
N VAL A 264 -14.50 -2.58 4.74
CA VAL A 264 -15.17 -3.87 4.53
C VAL A 264 -15.75 -3.95 3.11
N GLN A 265 -15.52 -5.05 2.41
CA GLN A 265 -16.06 -5.29 1.06
C GLN A 265 -17.59 -5.43 1.05
N LEU A 266 -18.26 -4.56 0.28
CA LEU A 266 -19.71 -4.58 0.07
C LEU A 266 -20.10 -5.34 -1.21
N ALA A 267 -19.27 -5.26 -2.24
CA ALA A 267 -19.39 -5.97 -3.51
C ALA A 267 -18.03 -5.95 -4.24
N GLU A 268 -17.93 -6.60 -5.39
CA GLU A 268 -16.74 -6.49 -6.25
C GLU A 268 -16.45 -5.02 -6.59
N GLY A 269 -15.23 -4.57 -6.31
CA GLY A 269 -14.82 -3.17 -6.52
C GLY A 269 -15.55 -2.14 -5.66
N ARG A 270 -16.20 -2.54 -4.55
CA ARG A 270 -16.89 -1.63 -3.63
C ARG A 270 -16.60 -1.98 -2.18
N HIS A 271 -16.00 -1.05 -1.45
CA HIS A 271 -15.62 -1.20 -0.05
C HIS A 271 -16.21 -0.06 0.78
N LEU A 272 -16.72 -0.34 1.97
CA LEU A 272 -17.21 0.66 2.91
C LEU A 272 -16.06 1.10 3.82
N LEU A 273 -15.78 2.40 3.88
CA LEU A 273 -14.84 2.97 4.85
C LEU A 273 -15.47 2.97 6.25
N LEU A 274 -14.81 2.31 7.20
CA LEU A 274 -15.32 2.16 8.56
C LEU A 274 -15.14 3.47 9.35
N CYS A 275 -16.13 3.77 10.19
CA CYS A 275 -16.16 4.94 11.08
C CYS A 275 -16.81 4.59 12.43
N GLY A 276 -16.89 5.57 13.34
CA GLY A 276 -17.68 5.45 14.57
C GLY A 276 -17.19 4.40 15.58
N GLY A 277 -15.95 3.92 15.47
CA GLY A 277 -15.42 2.82 16.30
C GLY A 277 -15.20 1.53 15.52
N ALA A 278 -15.90 1.34 14.41
CA ALA A 278 -15.80 0.11 13.64
C ALA A 278 -14.41 -0.09 13.02
N GLN A 279 -13.67 1.00 12.76
CA GLN A 279 -12.28 0.93 12.27
C GLN A 279 -11.29 0.26 13.26
N PHE A 280 -11.71 0.02 14.51
CA PHE A 280 -10.92 -0.62 15.56
C PHE A 280 -11.46 -2.00 15.96
N LEU A 281 -12.38 -2.56 15.17
CA LEU A 281 -12.79 -3.95 15.35
C LEU A 281 -11.62 -4.87 15.00
N SER A 282 -11.22 -5.70 15.95
CA SER A 282 -10.03 -6.53 15.80
C SER A 282 -10.28 -7.76 14.92
N HIS A 283 -9.21 -8.36 14.42
CA HIS A 283 -9.28 -9.67 13.79
C HIS A 283 -9.24 -10.79 14.84
N SER A 284 -10.06 -11.83 14.65
CA SER A 284 -9.86 -13.14 15.29
C SER A 284 -10.25 -14.27 14.33
N CYS A 285 -9.47 -15.36 14.34
CA CYS A 285 -9.84 -16.59 13.62
C CYS A 285 -10.97 -17.37 14.32
N ASP A 286 -11.19 -17.12 15.61
CA ASP A 286 -12.40 -17.52 16.36
C ASP A 286 -13.15 -16.25 16.81
N PRO A 287 -13.92 -15.62 15.90
CA PRO A 287 -14.52 -14.32 16.17
C PRO A 287 -15.77 -14.43 17.04
N ASN A 288 -16.09 -13.34 17.73
CA ASN A 288 -17.33 -13.22 18.50
C ASN A 288 -18.40 -12.41 17.77
N ILE A 289 -18.07 -11.79 16.63
CA ILE A 289 -19.04 -11.11 15.77
C ILE A 289 -18.91 -11.52 14.30
N ARG A 290 -19.99 -11.33 13.55
CA ARG A 290 -19.97 -11.28 12.08
C ARG A 290 -20.50 -9.95 11.57
N ILE A 291 -20.13 -9.62 10.33
CA ILE A 291 -20.64 -8.46 9.63
C ILE A 291 -21.79 -8.87 8.71
N ARG A 292 -22.92 -8.22 8.86
CA ARG A 292 -23.99 -8.22 7.86
C ARG A 292 -23.82 -7.03 6.93
N VAL A 293 -24.00 -7.28 5.64
CA VAL A 293 -23.82 -6.27 4.60
C VAL A 293 -25.17 -5.98 3.95
N ASP A 294 -25.51 -4.69 3.90
CA ASP A 294 -26.52 -4.11 3.03
C ASP A 294 -25.81 -3.24 1.98
N ALA A 295 -25.45 -3.89 0.86
CA ALA A 295 -24.68 -3.26 -0.21
C ALA A 295 -25.48 -2.20 -0.99
N VAL A 296 -26.81 -2.22 -0.89
CA VAL A 296 -27.69 -1.24 -1.56
C VAL A 296 -27.64 0.09 -0.82
N ASN A 297 -27.65 0.05 0.51
CA ASN A 297 -27.68 1.25 1.35
C ASN A 297 -26.29 1.67 1.88
N ASN A 298 -25.19 1.12 1.35
CA ASN A 298 -23.81 1.33 1.84
C ASN A 298 -23.69 1.14 3.36
N LYS A 299 -24.31 0.08 3.87
CA LYS A 299 -24.46 -0.14 5.31
C LYS A 299 -23.95 -1.52 5.72
N ILE A 300 -23.34 -1.57 6.89
CA ILE A 300 -23.04 -2.83 7.58
C ILE A 300 -23.61 -2.83 9.00
N GLU A 301 -23.82 -4.03 9.55
CA GLU A 301 -24.29 -4.24 10.91
C GLU A 301 -23.47 -5.35 11.59
N CYS A 302 -23.01 -5.11 12.81
CA CYS A 302 -22.34 -6.10 13.64
C CYS A 302 -23.37 -6.94 14.40
N GLU A 303 -23.26 -8.27 14.30
CA GLU A 303 -24.07 -9.24 15.03
C GLU A 303 -23.17 -10.17 15.84
N ALA A 304 -23.49 -10.36 17.13
CA ALA A 304 -22.82 -11.30 17.99
C ALA A 304 -23.05 -12.76 17.55
N LEU A 305 -21.97 -13.50 17.31
CA LEU A 305 -22.00 -14.94 16.97
C LEU A 305 -22.20 -15.84 18.19
N ARG A 306 -21.76 -15.36 19.35
CA ARG A 306 -21.87 -16.00 20.67
C ARG A 306 -22.02 -14.92 21.74
N ASP A 307 -22.27 -15.31 22.97
CA ASP A 307 -22.21 -14.39 24.10
C ASP A 307 -20.80 -13.77 24.18
N ILE A 308 -20.76 -12.46 24.37
CA ILE A 308 -19.54 -11.64 24.50
C ILE A 308 -19.51 -11.13 25.93
N ALA A 309 -18.47 -11.46 26.68
CA ALA A 309 -18.34 -11.00 28.05
C ALA A 309 -17.95 -9.52 28.11
N MET A 310 -18.34 -8.83 29.19
CA MET A 310 -17.84 -7.50 29.51
C MET A 310 -16.30 -7.48 29.47
N GLU A 311 -15.71 -6.43 28.90
CA GLU A 311 -14.29 -6.26 28.62
C GLU A 311 -13.67 -7.21 27.57
N GLU A 312 -14.43 -8.14 27.00
CA GLU A 312 -13.95 -9.00 25.91
C GLU A 312 -13.69 -8.17 24.65
N CYS A 313 -12.59 -8.46 23.94
CA CYS A 313 -12.28 -7.82 22.65
C CYS A 313 -13.32 -8.22 21.61
N VAL A 314 -13.91 -7.24 20.93
CA VAL A 314 -14.88 -7.45 19.85
C VAL A 314 -14.09 -7.67 18.55
N ALA A 315 -14.23 -8.87 18.00
CA ALA A 315 -13.41 -9.31 16.88
C ALA A 315 -14.22 -10.07 15.82
N LEU A 316 -13.94 -9.77 14.56
CA LEU A 316 -14.47 -10.45 13.37
C LEU A 316 -13.35 -11.22 12.66
N ASN A 317 -13.72 -12.16 11.78
CA ASN A 317 -12.75 -12.76 10.88
C ASN A 317 -12.66 -11.95 9.58
N TYR A 318 -11.52 -11.29 9.35
CA TYR A 318 -11.32 -10.44 8.16
C TYR A 318 -11.41 -11.25 6.85
N ALA A 319 -11.02 -12.52 6.85
CA ALA A 319 -11.17 -13.38 5.69
C ALA A 319 -12.64 -13.73 5.39
N ALA A 320 -13.59 -13.44 6.29
CA ALA A 320 -15.02 -13.60 6.03
C ALA A 320 -15.66 -12.36 5.38
N VAL A 321 -14.96 -11.22 5.35
CA VAL A 321 -15.47 -9.92 4.89
C VAL A 321 -14.67 -9.32 3.72
N GLU A 322 -13.48 -9.83 3.43
CA GLU A 322 -12.61 -9.37 2.35
C GLU A 322 -12.17 -10.56 1.48
N TRP A 323 -12.33 -10.45 0.16
CA TRP A 323 -11.84 -11.45 -0.79
C TRP A 323 -10.30 -11.52 -0.82
N GLU A 324 -9.66 -10.35 -0.88
CA GLU A 324 -8.22 -10.15 -0.82
C GLU A 324 -7.98 -8.93 0.06
N LEU A 325 -7.19 -9.08 1.13
CA LEU A 325 -6.91 -7.99 2.05
C LEU A 325 -5.96 -7.00 1.39
N TYR A 326 -6.22 -5.70 1.58
CA TYR A 326 -5.32 -4.64 1.15
C TYR A 326 -3.91 -4.76 1.77
N ALA A 327 -3.85 -5.08 3.07
CA ALA A 327 -2.60 -5.25 3.80
C ALA A 327 -2.67 -6.56 4.59
N PRO A 328 -2.12 -7.66 4.04
CA PRO A 328 -2.01 -8.91 4.76
C PRO A 328 -1.15 -8.78 6.02
N PHE A 329 -1.44 -9.57 7.04
CA PHE A 329 -0.71 -9.53 8.30
C PHE A 329 -0.73 -10.87 9.04
N ARG A 330 0.25 -11.02 9.92
CA ARG A 330 0.34 -12.15 10.84
C ARG A 330 -0.67 -12.03 11.97
N CYS A 331 -1.52 -13.04 12.10
CA CYS A 331 -2.50 -13.15 13.16
C CYS A 331 -1.86 -13.48 14.52
N LEU A 332 -2.26 -12.74 15.56
CA LEU A 332 -1.84 -12.92 16.95
C LEU A 332 -3.02 -13.34 17.86
N CYS A 333 -4.08 -13.92 17.30
CA CYS A 333 -5.28 -14.25 18.09
C CYS A 333 -5.14 -15.49 18.99
N HIS A 334 -4.11 -16.33 18.76
CA HIS A 334 -3.84 -17.57 19.50
C HIS A 334 -4.99 -18.61 19.52
N SER A 335 -6.00 -18.47 18.67
CA SER A 335 -7.04 -19.47 18.50
C SER A 335 -6.44 -20.84 18.09
N PRO A 336 -6.97 -21.98 18.58
CA PRO A 336 -6.52 -23.30 18.13
C PRO A 336 -6.72 -23.53 16.62
N ASN A 337 -7.63 -22.78 15.99
CA ASN A 337 -7.90 -22.81 14.55
C ASN A 337 -7.37 -21.54 13.85
N CYS A 338 -6.30 -20.93 14.38
CA CYS A 338 -5.70 -19.73 13.80
C CYS A 338 -5.25 -20.01 12.36
N LEU A 339 -5.52 -19.06 11.45
CA LEU A 339 -5.04 -19.10 10.07
C LEU A 339 -3.56 -18.66 9.96
N HIS A 340 -3.00 -18.10 11.03
CA HIS A 340 -1.65 -17.53 11.18
C HIS A 340 -1.34 -16.33 10.29
N ASP A 341 -1.71 -16.36 9.01
CA ASP A 341 -1.54 -15.27 8.07
C ASP A 341 -2.88 -14.92 7.41
N ILE A 342 -3.27 -13.66 7.49
CA ILE A 342 -4.57 -13.18 7.08
C ILE A 342 -4.43 -12.40 5.79
N ARG A 343 -4.80 -13.04 4.67
CA ARG A 343 -4.63 -12.50 3.31
C ARG A 343 -5.95 -12.27 2.58
N GLY A 344 -7.06 -12.80 3.10
CA GLY A 344 -8.40 -12.73 2.51
C GLY A 344 -8.95 -14.10 2.13
N PHE A 345 -10.25 -14.17 1.82
CA PHE A 345 -10.95 -15.42 1.53
C PHE A 345 -10.36 -16.20 0.33
N LYS A 346 -9.83 -15.48 -0.68
CA LYS A 346 -9.23 -16.04 -1.90
C LYS A 346 -8.19 -17.13 -1.59
N TYR A 347 -7.39 -16.91 -0.55
CA TYR A 347 -6.24 -17.74 -0.18
C TYR A 347 -6.58 -18.91 0.77
N LEU A 348 -7.84 -19.04 1.18
CA LEU A 348 -8.26 -20.12 2.06
C LEU A 348 -8.42 -21.43 1.29
N SER A 349 -8.02 -22.54 1.93
CA SER A 349 -8.31 -23.90 1.46
C SER A 349 -9.79 -24.23 1.52
N SER A 350 -10.22 -25.24 0.78
CA SER A 350 -11.61 -25.72 0.75
C SER A 350 -12.18 -26.01 2.15
N ALA A 351 -11.38 -26.67 3.01
CA ALA A 351 -11.76 -26.94 4.39
C ALA A 351 -11.95 -25.65 5.20
N GLN A 352 -11.01 -24.70 5.12
CA GLN A 352 -11.12 -23.41 5.80
C GLN A 352 -12.33 -22.61 5.30
N ARG A 353 -12.58 -22.57 3.98
CA ARG A 353 -13.75 -21.91 3.39
C ARG A 353 -15.06 -22.46 3.95
N LEU A 354 -15.15 -23.79 4.09
CA LEU A 354 -16.33 -24.45 4.67
C LEU A 354 -16.55 -24.04 6.13
N THR A 355 -15.49 -23.92 6.94
CA THR A 355 -15.62 -23.48 8.35
C THR A 355 -16.15 -22.05 8.49
N LEU A 356 -15.93 -21.18 7.50
CA LEU A 356 -16.36 -19.78 7.55
C LEU A 356 -17.75 -19.53 6.94
N GLN A 357 -18.41 -20.55 6.41
CA GLN A 357 -19.64 -20.40 5.60
C GLN A 357 -20.76 -19.62 6.31
N GLY A 358 -20.88 -19.77 7.64
CA GLY A 358 -21.86 -19.06 8.48
C GLY A 358 -21.53 -17.58 8.76
N GLN A 359 -20.31 -17.15 8.46
CA GLN A 359 -19.79 -15.80 8.71
C GLN A 359 -19.68 -14.96 7.43
N LEU A 360 -19.69 -15.59 6.24
CA LEU A 360 -19.43 -14.91 4.97
C LEU A 360 -20.47 -13.85 4.65
N THR A 361 -20.00 -12.69 4.21
CA THR A 361 -20.83 -11.65 3.61
C THR A 361 -21.34 -12.08 2.22
N PRO A 362 -22.45 -11.49 1.72
CA PRO A 362 -22.92 -11.72 0.35
C PRO A 362 -21.85 -11.45 -0.71
N ALA A 363 -21.03 -10.41 -0.52
CA ALA A 363 -19.94 -10.02 -1.43
C ALA A 363 -18.92 -11.15 -1.60
N VAL A 364 -18.40 -11.68 -0.49
CA VAL A 364 -17.40 -12.76 -0.51
C VAL A 364 -18.00 -14.04 -1.08
N ARG A 365 -19.26 -14.37 -0.80
CA ARG A 365 -19.94 -15.54 -1.40
C ARG A 365 -20.07 -15.42 -2.92
N GLN A 366 -20.43 -14.23 -3.41
CA GLN A 366 -20.55 -13.96 -4.84
C GLN A 366 -19.18 -14.10 -5.52
N LEU A 367 -18.12 -13.52 -4.95
CA LEU A 367 -16.76 -13.63 -5.47
C LEU A 367 -16.24 -15.07 -5.44
N ALA A 368 -16.50 -15.81 -4.37
CA ALA A 368 -16.18 -17.23 -4.30
C ALA A 368 -16.86 -18.04 -5.41
N SER A 369 -18.12 -17.72 -5.72
CA SER A 369 -18.86 -18.38 -6.78
C SER A 369 -18.35 -18.01 -8.18
N SER A 370 -17.97 -16.75 -8.41
CA SER A 370 -17.40 -16.32 -9.70
C SER A 370 -16.00 -16.86 -9.97
N HIS A 371 -15.28 -17.25 -8.92
CA HIS A 371 -13.92 -17.79 -8.98
C HIS A 371 -13.84 -19.31 -8.71
N ALA A 372 -14.98 -20.02 -8.71
CA ALA A 372 -15.04 -21.46 -8.47
C ALA A 372 -14.35 -22.30 -9.57
N VAL A 373 -14.20 -21.74 -10.79
CA VAL A 373 -13.53 -22.41 -11.90
C VAL A 373 -12.16 -21.78 -12.14
N VAL A 374 -11.10 -22.55 -11.95
CA VAL A 374 -9.73 -22.14 -12.25
C VAL A 374 -9.55 -22.06 -13.77
N LYS A 375 -9.38 -20.84 -14.29
CA LYS A 375 -9.03 -20.62 -15.70
C LYS A 375 -7.53 -20.79 -15.89
N LEU A 376 -7.13 -21.80 -16.65
CA LEU A 376 -5.72 -22.01 -16.99
C LEU A 376 -5.25 -20.96 -18.01
N PRO A 377 -4.06 -20.37 -17.83
CA PRO A 377 -3.49 -19.46 -18.80
C PRO A 377 -2.99 -20.19 -20.05
N PRO A 378 -2.77 -19.50 -21.19
CA PRO A 378 -2.47 -20.14 -22.47
C PRO A 378 -1.20 -21.01 -22.48
N ASN A 379 -0.25 -20.70 -21.60
CA ASN A 379 1.02 -21.41 -21.45
C ASN A 379 0.92 -22.67 -20.58
N VAL A 380 -0.26 -23.02 -20.05
CA VAL A 380 -0.48 -24.17 -19.17
C VAL A 380 -1.69 -24.96 -19.64
N ARG A 381 -1.58 -26.29 -19.67
CA ARG A 381 -2.71 -27.20 -19.93
C ARG A 381 -2.69 -28.37 -18.96
N ALA A 382 -3.85 -28.99 -18.74
CA ALA A 382 -3.93 -30.28 -18.08
C ALA A 382 -3.63 -31.41 -19.08
N ASN A 383 -2.90 -32.44 -18.64
CA ASN A 383 -2.78 -33.70 -19.38
C ASN A 383 -3.96 -34.64 -19.06
N THR A 384 -3.96 -35.85 -19.63
CA THR A 384 -5.03 -36.86 -19.43
C THR A 384 -5.20 -37.31 -17.98
N ALA A 385 -4.19 -37.11 -17.13
CA ALA A 385 -4.22 -37.42 -15.70
C ALA A 385 -4.55 -36.19 -14.83
N GLY A 386 -4.95 -35.07 -15.43
CA GLY A 386 -5.25 -33.82 -14.71
C GLY A 386 -4.01 -33.07 -14.20
N MET A 387 -2.80 -33.56 -14.49
CA MET A 387 -1.57 -32.86 -14.10
C MET A 387 -1.30 -31.69 -15.05
N LEU A 388 -0.94 -30.55 -14.48
CA LEU A 388 -0.63 -29.36 -15.26
C LEU A 388 0.75 -29.48 -15.91
N GLN A 389 0.86 -29.09 -17.17
CA GLN A 389 2.11 -29.04 -17.94
C GLN A 389 2.19 -27.75 -18.76
N VAL A 390 3.42 -27.29 -19.03
CA VAL A 390 3.62 -26.11 -19.88
C VAL A 390 3.40 -26.45 -21.36
N THR A 391 2.85 -25.52 -22.14
CA THR A 391 2.56 -25.71 -23.58
C THR A 391 3.64 -25.14 -24.51
N ARG A 392 4.66 -24.51 -23.94
CA ARG A 392 5.83 -23.95 -24.62
C ARG A 392 6.97 -23.80 -23.62
N THR A 393 8.17 -23.51 -24.08
CA THR A 393 9.30 -23.17 -23.20
C THR A 393 8.98 -21.94 -22.35
N VAL A 394 9.21 -22.04 -21.04
CA VAL A 394 8.98 -20.97 -20.06
C VAL A 394 10.23 -20.80 -19.22
N ASN A 395 10.74 -19.57 -19.13
CA ASN A 395 11.95 -19.24 -18.37
C ASN A 395 11.73 -19.36 -16.86
N ARG A 396 12.82 -19.56 -16.11
CA ARG A 396 12.87 -19.42 -14.64
C ARG A 396 12.27 -18.07 -14.18
N GLY A 397 11.55 -18.07 -13.06
CA GLY A 397 10.94 -16.87 -12.48
C GLY A 397 9.59 -16.48 -13.10
N THR A 398 9.08 -17.25 -14.07
CA THR A 398 7.79 -16.97 -14.70
C THR A 398 6.63 -17.46 -13.84
N VAL A 399 5.64 -16.60 -13.64
CA VAL A 399 4.36 -16.98 -13.03
C VAL A 399 3.56 -17.84 -14.02
N LEU A 400 3.25 -19.07 -13.62
CA LEU A 400 2.47 -20.00 -14.43
C LEU A 400 0.98 -19.94 -14.15
N LEU A 401 0.57 -19.80 -12.90
CA LEU A 401 -0.85 -19.65 -12.52
C LEU A 401 -0.99 -19.13 -11.10
N GLU A 402 -2.14 -18.53 -10.79
CA GLU A 402 -2.54 -18.22 -9.41
C GLU A 402 -3.17 -19.46 -8.76
N GLY A 403 -2.79 -19.73 -7.51
CA GLY A 403 -3.35 -20.80 -6.69
C GLY A 403 -4.60 -20.34 -5.96
N ILE A 404 -5.75 -20.38 -6.65
CA ILE A 404 -7.06 -20.11 -6.05
C ILE A 404 -7.69 -21.45 -5.68
N GLU A 405 -8.24 -21.54 -4.47
CA GLU A 405 -8.91 -22.76 -3.97
C GLU A 405 -7.98 -23.97 -3.96
N ILE A 406 -6.82 -23.80 -3.32
CA ILE A 406 -5.85 -24.87 -3.07
C ILE A 406 -6.44 -25.81 -2.02
N ASP A 407 -6.68 -27.05 -2.43
CA ASP A 407 -6.90 -28.14 -1.49
C ASP A 407 -5.58 -28.90 -1.28
N ILE A 408 -5.20 -29.01 -0.01
CA ILE A 408 -3.95 -29.65 0.39
C ILE A 408 -4.26 -31.14 0.59
N GLN A 409 -3.49 -32.01 -0.05
CA GLN A 409 -3.60 -33.46 0.07
C GLN A 409 -2.24 -34.05 0.48
N PRO A 410 -2.18 -35.27 1.05
CA PRO A 410 -0.95 -35.87 1.60
C PRO A 410 0.31 -35.81 0.72
N THR A 411 0.16 -35.82 -0.61
CA THR A 411 1.27 -35.87 -1.57
C THR A 411 1.10 -34.92 -2.75
N GLN A 412 0.09 -34.05 -2.72
CA GLN A 412 -0.24 -33.17 -3.84
C GLN A 412 -1.13 -32.02 -3.40
N VAL A 413 -1.24 -31.02 -4.25
CA VAL A 413 -2.25 -29.98 -4.17
C VAL A 413 -3.22 -30.16 -5.31
N SER A 414 -4.50 -29.97 -5.05
CA SER A 414 -5.50 -29.85 -6.11
C SER A 414 -6.05 -28.42 -6.20
N LEU A 415 -6.51 -28.06 -7.39
CA LEU A 415 -7.01 -26.73 -7.73
C LEU A 415 -8.38 -26.84 -8.42
N GLY A 416 -9.27 -25.89 -8.13
CA GLY A 416 -10.57 -25.74 -8.80
C GLY A 416 -11.52 -26.92 -8.58
N GLY A 417 -11.69 -27.34 -7.32
CA GLY A 417 -12.56 -28.46 -6.97
C GLY A 417 -12.05 -29.81 -7.50
N ASP A 418 -10.76 -30.09 -7.30
CA ASP A 418 -10.06 -31.31 -7.75
C ASP A 418 -9.89 -31.48 -9.26
N ALA A 419 -10.18 -30.44 -10.06
CA ALA A 419 -10.03 -30.49 -11.52
C ALA A 419 -8.58 -30.64 -11.99
N TYR A 420 -7.63 -30.04 -11.25
CA TYR A 420 -6.21 -30.04 -11.58
C TYR A 420 -5.36 -30.47 -10.41
N VAL A 421 -4.23 -31.13 -10.69
CA VAL A 421 -3.33 -31.66 -9.67
C VAL A 421 -1.89 -31.18 -9.90
N ILE A 422 -1.22 -30.76 -8.82
CA ILE A 422 0.20 -30.45 -8.76
C ILE A 422 0.84 -31.32 -7.67
N ARG A 423 1.76 -32.21 -8.06
CA ARG A 423 2.34 -33.20 -7.13
C ARG A 423 3.49 -32.62 -6.32
N HIS A 424 3.63 -33.13 -5.09
CA HIS A 424 4.80 -32.88 -4.26
C HIS A 424 6.08 -33.43 -4.90
N LYS A 425 7.14 -32.61 -4.94
CA LYS A 425 8.54 -33.04 -5.17
C LYS A 425 9.51 -32.10 -4.43
N GLU A 426 10.56 -32.64 -3.84
CA GLU A 426 11.61 -31.82 -3.18
C GLU A 426 12.45 -30.98 -4.16
N ASP A 427 12.70 -31.50 -5.37
CA ASP A 427 13.25 -30.77 -6.52
C ASP A 427 12.14 -30.41 -7.51
N ALA A 428 11.25 -29.55 -7.04
CA ALA A 428 10.08 -29.11 -7.77
C ALA A 428 10.42 -28.19 -8.95
N THR A 429 9.67 -28.34 -10.03
CA THR A 429 9.71 -27.44 -11.21
C THR A 429 9.13 -26.05 -10.90
N THR A 430 8.29 -25.94 -9.87
CA THR A 430 7.72 -24.68 -9.42
C THR A 430 7.81 -24.50 -7.90
N VAL A 431 7.76 -23.24 -7.47
CA VAL A 431 7.57 -22.84 -6.07
C VAL A 431 6.23 -22.11 -5.96
N PHE A 432 5.59 -22.20 -4.79
CA PHE A 432 4.39 -21.44 -4.49
C PHE A 432 4.76 -20.23 -3.62
N VAL A 433 4.71 -19.02 -4.19
CA VAL A 433 5.04 -17.77 -3.50
C VAL A 433 3.96 -16.73 -3.76
N GLU A 434 3.50 -16.08 -2.70
CA GLU A 434 2.44 -15.09 -2.66
C GLU A 434 1.19 -15.53 -3.44
N GLY A 435 0.76 -16.77 -3.26
CA GLY A 435 -0.44 -17.27 -3.95
C GLY A 435 -0.21 -17.66 -5.42
N ARG A 436 1.03 -17.72 -5.90
CA ARG A 436 1.37 -17.95 -7.32
C ARG A 436 2.34 -19.12 -7.49
N PHE A 437 2.11 -19.96 -8.49
CA PHE A 437 3.07 -20.98 -8.89
C PHE A 437 4.07 -20.38 -9.87
N ILE A 438 5.36 -20.42 -9.52
CA ILE A 438 6.45 -19.75 -10.22
C ILE A 438 7.50 -20.79 -10.61
N THR A 439 8.01 -20.73 -11.84
CA THR A 439 9.05 -21.66 -12.30
C THR A 439 10.37 -21.46 -11.55
N THR A 440 10.95 -22.53 -11.02
CA THR A 440 12.26 -22.51 -10.32
C THR A 440 13.44 -22.68 -11.27
N ARG A 441 13.16 -23.17 -12.48
CA ARG A 441 14.08 -23.41 -13.60
C ARG A 441 13.36 -23.16 -14.92
N THR A 442 14.10 -23.06 -16.02
CA THR A 442 13.49 -23.10 -17.35
C THR A 442 12.82 -24.45 -17.56
N MET A 443 11.58 -24.42 -18.05
CA MET A 443 10.75 -25.59 -18.34
C MET A 443 10.51 -25.67 -19.85
N GLU A 444 10.66 -26.86 -20.43
CA GLU A 444 10.40 -27.11 -21.85
C GLU A 444 8.95 -27.57 -22.09
N GLU A 445 8.47 -27.48 -23.34
CA GLU A 445 7.12 -27.92 -23.68
C GLU A 445 6.84 -29.36 -23.20
N GLY A 446 5.73 -29.54 -22.47
CA GLY A 446 5.34 -30.82 -21.89
C GLY A 446 5.87 -31.07 -20.48
N ASP A 447 6.78 -30.24 -19.96
CA ASP A 447 7.22 -30.34 -18.57
C ASP A 447 6.06 -30.15 -17.60
N VAL A 448 5.99 -31.05 -16.61
CA VAL A 448 4.91 -31.09 -15.63
C VAL A 448 5.21 -30.17 -14.45
N LEU A 449 4.20 -29.46 -13.98
CA LEU A 449 4.25 -28.65 -12.77
C LEU A 449 4.26 -29.55 -11.54
N THR A 450 5.26 -29.34 -10.69
CA THR A 450 5.44 -30.01 -9.40
C THR A 450 5.86 -28.96 -8.38
N VAL A 451 5.53 -29.15 -7.10
CA VAL A 451 5.78 -28.15 -6.06
C VAL A 451 6.37 -28.79 -4.80
N ASP A 452 7.27 -28.10 -4.11
CA ASP A 452 7.77 -28.53 -2.81
C ASP A 452 6.81 -28.05 -1.71
N MET A 453 5.85 -28.90 -1.38
CA MET A 453 4.85 -28.64 -0.33
C MET A 453 5.47 -28.32 1.04
N ASN A 454 6.72 -28.71 1.32
CA ASN A 454 7.38 -28.34 2.56
C ASN A 454 7.68 -26.84 2.66
N LEU A 455 7.59 -26.07 1.57
CA LEU A 455 7.89 -24.63 1.57
C LEU A 455 6.67 -23.75 1.84
N PHE A 456 5.45 -24.27 1.71
CA PHE A 456 4.22 -23.53 2.01
C PHE A 456 3.30 -24.24 3.02
N ILE A 457 3.72 -25.39 3.55
CA ILE A 457 3.07 -26.09 4.66
C ILE A 457 4.06 -26.25 5.81
N TYR A 458 3.70 -25.72 6.99
CA TYR A 458 4.59 -25.77 8.14
C TYR A 458 4.68 -27.16 8.78
N ASP A 459 3.54 -27.81 9.05
CA ASP A 459 3.49 -29.14 9.67
C ASP A 459 2.39 -30.00 9.03
N MET A 460 2.79 -30.83 8.04
CA MET A 460 1.87 -31.73 7.34
C MET A 460 1.37 -32.85 8.26
N VAL A 461 2.17 -33.22 9.27
CA VAL A 461 1.80 -34.27 10.23
C VAL A 461 0.63 -33.83 11.10
N SER A 462 0.54 -32.54 11.42
CA SER A 462 -0.63 -31.99 12.12
C SER A 462 -1.89 -31.98 11.25
N LEU A 463 -1.75 -31.71 9.94
CA LEU A 463 -2.89 -31.70 9.00
C LEU A 463 -3.39 -33.11 8.70
N PHE A 464 -2.49 -34.08 8.54
CA PHE A 464 -2.82 -35.46 8.20
C PHE A 464 -2.12 -36.47 9.13
N PRO A 465 -2.54 -36.62 10.39
CA PRO A 465 -1.81 -37.43 11.39
C PRO A 465 -1.60 -38.90 11.02
N ARG A 466 -2.40 -39.44 10.08
CA ARG A 466 -2.39 -40.84 9.64
C ARG A 466 -2.12 -41.00 8.14
N ALA A 467 -1.88 -39.92 7.41
CA ALA A 467 -1.78 -39.93 5.96
C ALA A 467 -0.77 -38.88 5.47
N PHE A 468 0.51 -39.18 5.58
CA PHE A 468 1.60 -38.38 5.00
C PHE A 468 2.71 -39.29 4.50
N VAL A 469 3.55 -38.78 3.60
CA VAL A 469 4.77 -39.47 3.13
C VAL A 469 6.01 -38.85 3.76
N GLU A 470 7.08 -39.63 3.92
CA GLU A 470 8.28 -39.21 4.64
C GLU A 470 8.92 -37.91 4.09
N GLY A 471 8.90 -37.71 2.77
CA GLY A 471 9.43 -36.50 2.10
C GLY A 471 8.51 -35.26 2.15
N CYS A 472 7.26 -35.39 2.61
CA CYS A 472 6.28 -34.29 2.64
C CYS A 472 5.72 -34.11 4.05
N ARG A 473 6.60 -33.87 5.03
CA ARG A 473 6.23 -33.68 6.44
C ARG A 473 5.97 -32.22 6.80
N GLY A 474 6.31 -31.28 5.93
CA GLY A 474 6.23 -29.83 6.17
C GLY A 474 7.55 -29.23 6.64
N PHE A 475 7.65 -27.90 6.53
CA PHE A 475 8.86 -27.11 6.83
C PHE A 475 9.47 -27.44 8.20
N ARG A 476 8.62 -27.64 9.22
CA ARG A 476 9.03 -27.94 10.60
C ARG A 476 10.02 -29.08 10.69
N HIS A 477 9.85 -30.11 9.87
CA HIS A 477 10.62 -31.36 9.91
C HIS A 477 11.84 -31.35 8.98
N LEU A 478 12.05 -30.29 8.20
CA LEU A 478 13.25 -30.12 7.38
C LEU A 478 14.49 -29.93 8.27
N SER A 479 15.66 -30.35 7.76
CA SER A 479 16.94 -30.08 8.42
C SER A 479 17.19 -28.57 8.50
N ASP A 480 17.92 -28.10 9.52
CA ASP A 480 18.26 -26.69 9.67
C ASP A 480 19.00 -26.13 8.43
N ALA A 481 19.86 -26.94 7.81
CA ALA A 481 20.55 -26.56 6.58
C ALA A 481 19.55 -26.32 5.42
N THR A 482 18.55 -27.19 5.27
CA THR A 482 17.50 -27.04 4.25
C THR A 482 16.59 -25.85 4.55
N LYS A 483 16.19 -25.66 5.82
CA LYS A 483 15.41 -24.49 6.24
C LYS A 483 16.14 -23.21 5.89
N GLN A 484 17.43 -23.13 6.23
CA GLN A 484 18.27 -21.98 5.95
C GLN A 484 18.39 -21.69 4.45
N CYS A 485 18.60 -22.72 3.61
CA CYS A 485 18.80 -22.51 2.18
C CYS A 485 17.51 -22.25 1.39
N LYS A 486 16.34 -22.72 1.88
CA LYS A 486 15.06 -22.59 1.17
C LYS A 486 14.09 -21.57 1.78
N LEU A 487 14.44 -20.92 2.90
CA LEU A 487 13.54 -19.98 3.59
C LEU A 487 12.95 -18.89 2.69
N TYR A 488 13.76 -18.36 1.78
CA TYR A 488 13.35 -17.29 0.85
C TYR A 488 12.29 -17.71 -0.16
N LEU A 489 12.11 -19.01 -0.35
CA LEU A 489 11.10 -19.62 -1.21
C LEU A 489 9.83 -19.99 -0.44
N CYS A 490 9.81 -19.80 0.89
CA CYS A 490 8.69 -20.16 1.71
C CYS A 490 7.59 -19.10 1.70
N GLU A 491 6.34 -19.56 1.77
CA GLU A 491 5.21 -18.66 1.99
C GLU A 491 5.35 -17.93 3.33
N PRO A 492 4.97 -16.65 3.43
CA PRO A 492 5.06 -15.86 4.66
C PRO A 492 4.54 -16.58 5.94
N PRO A 493 3.39 -17.31 5.94
CA PRO A 493 2.92 -18.02 7.12
C PRO A 493 3.87 -19.12 7.60
N VAL A 494 4.57 -19.82 6.71
CA VAL A 494 5.55 -20.86 7.08
C VAL A 494 6.74 -20.23 7.79
N ARG A 495 7.26 -19.13 7.24
CA ARG A 495 8.38 -18.36 7.81
C ARG A 495 8.00 -17.87 9.20
N ALA A 496 6.83 -17.24 9.29
CA ALA A 496 6.27 -16.75 10.53
C ALA A 496 6.21 -17.86 11.58
N GLN A 497 5.54 -18.98 11.29
CA GLN A 497 5.35 -20.06 12.26
C GLN A 497 6.69 -20.65 12.73
N ALA A 498 7.65 -20.86 11.82
CA ALA A 498 9.00 -21.31 12.19
C ALA A 498 9.65 -20.39 13.23
N MET A 499 9.56 -19.07 13.02
CA MET A 499 10.11 -18.09 13.96
C MET A 499 9.38 -18.11 15.31
N GLN A 500 8.08 -18.35 15.33
CA GLN A 500 7.28 -18.48 16.57
C GLN A 500 7.74 -19.69 17.39
N ASP A 501 7.95 -20.82 16.71
CA ASP A 501 8.41 -22.08 17.31
C ASP A 501 9.88 -22.08 17.76
N GLY A 502 10.59 -20.94 17.65
CA GLY A 502 11.95 -20.79 18.17
C GLY A 502 13.06 -20.90 17.13
N TRP A 503 12.73 -21.11 15.85
CA TRP A 503 13.75 -21.18 14.81
C TRP A 503 14.30 -19.78 14.51
N ILE A 504 15.62 -19.62 14.62
CA ILE A 504 16.33 -18.36 14.34
C ILE A 504 17.10 -18.50 13.04
N VAL A 505 16.90 -17.56 12.12
CA VAL A 505 17.66 -17.48 10.86
C VAL A 505 19.14 -17.32 11.21
N ARG A 506 20.01 -18.12 10.60
CA ARG A 506 21.46 -17.98 10.78
C ARG A 506 22.04 -17.09 9.70
N SER A 507 23.20 -16.49 9.98
CA SER A 507 23.95 -15.79 8.95
C SER A 507 25.03 -16.69 8.36
N SER A 508 25.21 -16.65 7.05
CA SER A 508 26.44 -17.13 6.40
C SER A 508 27.63 -16.19 6.63
N SER A 509 27.38 -14.94 7.00
CA SER A 509 28.41 -13.95 7.32
C SER A 509 28.77 -13.99 8.80
N PRO A 510 30.06 -14.13 9.18
CA PRO A 510 30.47 -14.08 10.58
C PRO A 510 30.36 -12.66 11.18
N LEU A 511 30.03 -11.66 10.36
CA LEU A 511 29.81 -10.29 10.80
C LEU A 511 28.47 -10.08 11.49
N ILE A 512 27.55 -11.05 11.40
CA ILE A 512 26.13 -10.81 11.59
C ILE A 512 25.51 -11.84 12.52
N GLU A 513 24.72 -11.34 13.46
CA GLU A 513 23.92 -12.15 14.35
C GLU A 513 22.45 -11.76 14.20
N VAL A 514 21.57 -12.75 14.06
CA VAL A 514 20.12 -12.52 14.03
C VAL A 514 19.54 -12.81 15.41
N ARG A 515 18.67 -11.91 15.88
CA ARG A 515 17.98 -12.02 17.17
C ARG A 515 16.51 -11.68 17.03
N ARG A 516 15.69 -12.17 17.95
CA ARG A 516 14.29 -11.74 18.09
C ARG A 516 14.24 -10.28 18.54
N ASN A 517 13.29 -9.52 17.99
CA ASN A 517 13.07 -8.12 18.33
C ASN A 517 11.58 -7.80 18.46
N GLY A 518 10.97 -8.25 19.56
CA GLY A 518 9.55 -8.00 19.85
C GLY A 518 8.64 -8.38 18.68
N GLU A 519 7.74 -7.47 18.32
CA GLU A 519 6.79 -7.64 17.22
C GLU A 519 7.42 -7.45 15.82
N MET A 520 8.64 -6.89 15.72
CA MET A 520 9.37 -6.79 14.45
C MET A 520 9.88 -8.14 13.94
N GLY A 521 9.66 -9.23 14.69
CA GLY A 521 10.10 -10.57 14.32
C GLY A 521 11.59 -10.77 14.60
N GLN A 522 12.37 -11.04 13.56
CA GLN A 522 13.82 -11.23 13.66
C GLN A 522 14.55 -10.10 12.96
N THR A 523 15.63 -9.62 13.58
CA THR A 523 16.44 -8.50 13.06
C THR A 523 17.92 -8.85 13.12
N ALA A 524 18.67 -8.37 12.14
CA ALA A 524 20.11 -8.56 12.03
C ALA A 524 20.88 -7.49 12.83
N TYR A 525 21.94 -7.91 13.52
CA TYR A 525 22.83 -7.06 14.31
C TYR A 525 24.29 -7.35 13.95
N ALA A 526 25.15 -6.34 14.12
CA ALA A 526 26.58 -6.51 13.96
C ALA A 526 27.15 -7.40 15.09
N ALA A 527 27.74 -8.54 14.74
CA ALA A 527 28.39 -9.45 15.69
C ALA A 527 29.79 -8.96 16.13
N ARG A 528 30.37 -8.01 15.39
CA ARG A 528 31.60 -7.29 15.69
C ARG A 528 31.56 -5.89 15.06
N ASN A 529 32.57 -5.06 15.31
CA ASN A 529 32.68 -3.79 14.59
C ASN A 529 32.87 -4.05 13.09
N ILE A 530 32.13 -3.32 12.25
CA ILE A 530 32.17 -3.41 10.78
C ILE A 530 32.63 -2.05 10.26
N ALA A 531 33.64 -2.03 9.39
CA ALA A 531 34.18 -0.80 8.85
C ALA A 531 33.31 -0.24 7.71
N ALA A 532 33.35 1.08 7.50
CA ALA A 532 32.76 1.71 6.33
C ALA A 532 33.31 1.08 5.03
N GLY A 533 32.42 0.75 4.10
CA GLY A 533 32.75 0.08 2.83
C GLY A 533 32.90 -1.44 2.93
N GLU A 534 32.80 -2.03 4.13
CA GLU A 534 32.87 -3.49 4.29
C GLU A 534 31.64 -4.16 3.66
N PHE A 535 31.87 -5.26 2.96
CA PHE A 535 30.86 -6.08 2.29
C PHE A 535 30.28 -7.10 3.27
N LEU A 536 28.96 -7.24 3.29
CA LEU A 536 28.24 -8.11 4.24
C LEU A 536 27.65 -9.35 3.56
N PHE A 537 26.96 -9.17 2.44
CA PHE A 537 26.27 -10.22 1.70
C PHE A 537 26.31 -9.97 0.20
N HIS A 538 26.39 -11.07 -0.56
CA HIS A 538 25.99 -11.13 -1.95
C HIS A 538 24.67 -11.90 -2.02
N CYS A 539 23.61 -11.23 -2.45
CA CYS A 539 22.26 -11.78 -2.49
C CYS A 539 21.92 -12.22 -3.91
N ALA A 540 21.72 -13.53 -4.05
CA ALA A 540 21.20 -14.18 -5.24
C ALA A 540 20.01 -15.08 -4.86
N GLY A 541 19.19 -15.45 -5.84
CA GLY A 541 17.95 -16.16 -5.55
C GLY A 541 17.03 -16.28 -6.75
N LEU A 542 15.72 -16.17 -6.51
CA LEU A 542 14.69 -16.29 -7.54
C LEU A 542 14.15 -14.89 -7.89
N VAL A 543 14.31 -14.48 -9.15
CA VAL A 543 13.75 -13.23 -9.65
C VAL A 543 12.31 -13.47 -10.08
N VAL A 544 11.40 -12.60 -9.63
CA VAL A 544 9.96 -12.67 -9.89
C VAL A 544 9.46 -11.33 -10.43
N PRO A 545 8.36 -11.30 -11.21
CA PRO A 545 7.90 -10.08 -11.87
C PRO A 545 7.00 -9.20 -11.01
N PHE A 546 7.05 -9.35 -9.68
CA PHE A 546 6.21 -8.62 -8.75
C PHE A 546 6.92 -8.45 -7.41
N PRO A 547 6.71 -7.32 -6.71
CA PRO A 547 7.28 -7.12 -5.39
C PRO A 547 6.53 -7.94 -4.33
N THR A 548 7.24 -8.32 -3.28
CA THR A 548 6.68 -8.81 -2.01
C THR A 548 7.35 -8.07 -0.86
N MET A 549 6.90 -8.28 0.37
CA MET A 549 7.59 -7.73 1.56
C MET A 549 9.00 -8.31 1.77
N TYR A 550 9.36 -9.39 1.07
CA TYR A 550 10.65 -10.09 1.16
C TYR A 550 11.49 -9.99 -0.12
N THR A 551 11.18 -9.05 -1.01
CA THR A 551 11.95 -8.83 -2.23
C THR A 551 12.64 -7.49 -2.25
N VAL A 552 13.69 -7.38 -3.07
CA VAL A 552 14.33 -6.11 -3.47
C VAL A 552 14.24 -5.97 -4.99
N CYS A 553 13.89 -4.78 -5.46
CA CYS A 553 13.91 -4.47 -6.89
C CYS A 553 15.34 -4.55 -7.47
N VAL A 554 15.54 -5.41 -8.47
CA VAL A 554 16.83 -5.61 -9.16
C VAL A 554 16.78 -5.27 -10.66
N GLY A 555 15.64 -4.80 -11.14
CA GLY A 555 15.43 -4.37 -12.52
C GLY A 555 13.98 -3.95 -12.76
N GLU A 556 13.69 -3.45 -13.96
CA GLU A 556 12.32 -3.10 -14.35
C GLU A 556 11.44 -4.36 -14.35
N ASP A 557 10.36 -4.34 -13.56
CA ASP A 557 9.49 -5.50 -13.29
C ASP A 557 10.26 -6.75 -12.84
N LYS A 558 11.35 -6.57 -12.08
CA LYS A 558 12.19 -7.65 -11.56
C LYS A 558 12.50 -7.46 -10.09
N HIS A 559 12.03 -8.39 -9.28
CA HIS A 559 12.21 -8.40 -7.84
C HIS A 559 12.90 -9.69 -7.41
N LEU A 560 14.00 -9.57 -6.67
CA LEU A 560 14.75 -10.72 -6.19
C LEU A 560 14.17 -11.21 -4.87
N LEU A 561 13.72 -12.48 -4.81
CA LEU A 561 13.53 -13.21 -3.57
C LEU A 561 14.90 -13.76 -3.13
N PHE A 562 15.34 -13.36 -1.93
CA PHE A 562 16.64 -13.71 -1.36
C PHE A 562 16.48 -14.15 0.10
N GLY A 563 17.45 -14.92 0.57
CA GLY A 563 17.45 -15.49 1.93
C GLY A 563 18.65 -15.05 2.75
N ASP A 564 19.08 -15.96 3.63
CA ASP A 564 20.12 -15.69 4.64
C ASP A 564 19.66 -14.65 5.69
N ALA A 565 20.52 -14.31 6.63
CA ALA A 565 20.26 -13.22 7.58
C ALA A 565 20.07 -11.85 6.90
N ALA A 566 20.38 -11.73 5.60
CA ALA A 566 20.11 -10.54 4.80
C ALA A 566 18.61 -10.17 4.78
N GLU A 567 17.70 -11.16 4.80
CA GLU A 567 16.25 -10.92 4.84
C GLU A 567 15.78 -10.33 6.18
N CYS A 568 16.62 -10.39 7.22
CA CYS A 568 16.35 -9.84 8.55
C CYS A 568 16.91 -8.41 8.74
N ILE A 569 17.44 -7.78 7.68
CA ILE A 569 17.94 -6.40 7.74
C ILE A 569 16.73 -5.46 7.70
N ALA A 570 16.56 -4.66 8.75
CA ALA A 570 15.38 -3.81 8.93
C ALA A 570 15.46 -2.48 8.15
N HIS A 571 14.32 -1.79 8.06
CA HIS A 571 14.27 -0.43 7.56
C HIS A 571 14.79 0.58 8.60
N HIS A 572 15.58 1.56 8.16
CA HIS A 572 15.82 2.80 8.91
C HIS A 572 15.96 3.98 7.93
N CYS A 573 15.39 5.15 8.27
CA CYS A 573 15.43 6.33 7.39
C CYS A 573 16.82 6.98 7.27
N ASP A 574 17.70 6.71 8.24
CA ASP A 574 19.09 7.14 8.30
C ASP A 574 20.00 5.91 8.46
N SER A 575 20.18 5.17 7.37
CA SER A 575 20.62 3.79 7.45
C SER A 575 22.14 3.61 7.64
N ASN A 576 22.57 2.42 8.04
CA ASN A 576 24.00 2.06 8.11
C ASN A 576 24.49 1.15 6.97
N LEU A 577 23.56 0.59 6.18
CA LEU A 577 23.86 -0.15 4.97
C LEU A 577 23.26 0.51 3.72
N GLN A 578 23.85 0.20 2.57
CA GLN A 578 23.28 0.41 1.24
C GLN A 578 23.12 -0.93 0.51
N VAL A 579 22.21 -0.93 -0.47
CA VAL A 579 22.03 -2.05 -1.42
C VAL A 579 22.64 -1.66 -2.77
N VAL A 580 23.63 -2.42 -3.21
CA VAL A 580 24.29 -2.23 -4.52
C VAL A 580 23.71 -3.24 -5.51
N VAL A 581 22.84 -2.78 -6.41
CA VAL A 581 22.15 -3.64 -7.39
C VAL A 581 23.02 -3.88 -8.62
N HIS A 582 23.14 -5.16 -9.03
CA HIS A 582 23.82 -5.62 -10.23
C HIS A 582 22.79 -6.16 -11.23
N GLU A 583 22.28 -5.28 -12.10
CA GLU A 583 21.15 -5.61 -12.99
C GLU A 583 21.48 -6.68 -14.04
N GLU A 584 22.74 -6.78 -14.49
CA GLU A 584 23.16 -7.77 -15.48
C GLU A 584 23.06 -9.20 -14.96
N SER A 585 23.31 -9.39 -13.66
CA SER A 585 23.23 -10.68 -12.98
C SER A 585 21.94 -10.84 -12.17
N GLU A 586 21.10 -9.80 -12.11
CA GLU A 586 19.86 -9.74 -11.30
C GLU A 586 20.12 -10.07 -9.81
N THR A 587 21.25 -9.58 -9.29
CA THR A 587 21.68 -9.76 -7.89
C THR A 587 21.92 -8.42 -7.21
N PHE A 588 22.20 -8.42 -5.92
CA PHE A 588 22.65 -7.22 -5.21
C PHE A 588 23.57 -7.55 -4.03
N ASP A 589 24.30 -6.55 -3.54
CA ASP A 589 25.14 -6.66 -2.35
C ASP A 589 24.68 -5.73 -1.23
N PHE A 590 24.89 -6.15 0.02
CA PHE A 590 24.82 -5.26 1.18
C PHE A 590 26.21 -4.76 1.56
N VAL A 591 26.37 -3.43 1.65
CA VAL A 591 27.65 -2.77 1.96
C VAL A 591 27.45 -1.73 3.05
N ALA A 592 28.37 -1.67 4.03
CA ALA A 592 28.35 -0.65 5.08
C ALA A 592 28.67 0.73 4.51
N ILE A 593 27.87 1.75 4.85
CA ILE A 593 28.11 3.14 4.40
C ILE A 593 28.83 4.00 5.44
N ARG A 594 28.97 3.49 6.66
CA ARG A 594 29.73 4.07 7.77
C ARG A 594 30.23 2.95 8.68
N ASP A 595 31.08 3.28 9.63
CA ASP A 595 31.45 2.34 10.68
C ASP A 595 30.21 1.95 11.51
N ILE A 596 30.10 0.67 11.83
CA ILE A 596 28.99 0.07 12.58
C ILE A 596 29.58 -0.60 13.82
N THR A 597 29.04 -0.25 14.98
CA THR A 597 29.51 -0.79 16.25
C THR A 597 28.95 -2.19 16.53
N MET A 598 29.73 -3.02 17.22
CA MET A 598 29.24 -4.33 17.67
C MET A 598 27.94 -4.19 18.47
N GLY A 599 26.95 -5.00 18.11
CA GLY A 599 25.61 -4.99 18.72
C GLY A 599 24.65 -3.97 18.11
N GLU A 600 25.09 -3.12 17.19
CA GLU A 600 24.22 -2.19 16.46
C GLU A 600 23.33 -2.95 15.46
N MET A 601 22.07 -2.53 15.33
CA MET A 601 21.14 -3.13 14.38
C MET A 601 21.54 -2.77 12.94
N LEU A 602 21.59 -3.77 12.07
CA LEU A 602 21.84 -3.59 10.65
C LEU A 602 20.54 -3.19 9.95
N ASN A 603 20.62 -2.13 9.15
CA ASN A 603 19.46 -1.55 8.50
C ASN A 603 19.82 -0.87 7.18
N PHE A 604 18.86 -0.82 6.26
CA PHE A 604 18.95 -0.03 5.02
C PHE A 604 17.66 0.76 4.80
N ASN A 605 17.71 1.82 4.00
CA ASN A 605 16.51 2.57 3.68
C ASN A 605 15.78 1.91 2.49
N TYR A 606 14.66 1.23 2.74
CA TYR A 606 13.88 0.51 1.72
C TYR A 606 13.48 1.38 0.51
N CYS A 607 13.28 2.69 0.69
CA CYS A 607 12.98 3.58 -0.44
C CYS A 607 14.14 3.66 -1.46
N THR A 608 15.37 3.32 -1.08
CA THR A 608 16.53 3.36 -2.00
C THR A 608 16.50 2.26 -3.07
N THR A 609 15.68 1.22 -2.86
CA THR A 609 15.49 0.11 -3.81
C THR A 609 14.09 0.08 -4.40
N GLU A 610 13.08 0.61 -3.69
CA GLU A 610 11.68 0.54 -4.11
C GLU A 610 11.16 1.91 -4.60
N TRP A 611 10.69 1.96 -5.86
CA TRP A 611 10.02 3.16 -6.38
C TRP A 611 8.70 3.43 -5.66
N ILE A 612 7.87 2.40 -5.57
CA ILE A 612 6.63 2.32 -4.80
C ILE A 612 6.72 1.05 -3.96
N MET A 613 6.43 1.15 -2.67
CA MET A 613 6.39 -0.02 -1.79
C MET A 613 5.18 -0.89 -2.11
N ASN A 614 5.37 -2.22 -2.15
CA ASN A 614 4.27 -3.18 -2.23
C ASN A 614 3.29 -3.01 -1.07
N THR A 615 3.81 -2.80 0.14
CA THR A 615 3.00 -2.59 1.34
C THR A 615 3.61 -1.44 2.12
N SER A 616 2.81 -0.39 2.32
CA SER A 616 3.21 0.79 3.08
C SER A 616 3.12 0.52 4.59
N PHE A 617 3.97 1.14 5.38
CA PHE A 617 3.94 1.00 6.85
C PHE A 617 4.37 2.27 7.58
N VAL A 618 3.89 2.45 8.81
CA VAL A 618 4.32 3.55 9.68
C VAL A 618 5.72 3.23 10.22
N CYS A 619 6.66 4.14 9.98
CA CYS A 619 8.04 3.99 10.38
C CYS A 619 8.23 4.31 11.86
N LEU A 620 8.87 3.39 12.58
CA LEU A 620 9.18 3.52 14.01
C LEU A 620 10.67 3.74 14.27
N CYS A 621 11.44 4.15 13.24
CA CYS A 621 12.90 4.21 13.32
C CYS A 621 13.46 5.27 14.28
N GLY A 622 12.68 6.30 14.62
CA GLY A 622 13.11 7.36 15.55
C GLY A 622 14.13 8.36 14.98
N SER A 623 14.54 8.24 13.71
CA SER A 623 15.43 9.20 13.05
C SER A 623 14.81 10.60 12.99
N VAL A 624 15.64 11.65 13.11
CA VAL A 624 15.23 13.05 12.83
C VAL A 624 14.88 13.27 11.36
N HIS A 625 15.31 12.37 10.48
CA HIS A 625 15.00 12.33 9.06
C HIS A 625 13.92 11.27 8.73
N CYS A 626 13.10 10.88 9.71
CA CYS A 626 12.04 9.90 9.50
C CYS A 626 10.98 10.43 8.52
N ALA A 627 10.70 9.65 7.47
CA ALA A 627 9.64 9.96 6.51
C ALA A 627 8.21 9.76 7.07
N GLY A 628 8.07 9.22 8.28
CA GLY A 628 6.79 8.95 8.94
C GLY A 628 6.12 7.68 8.41
N THR A 629 5.70 7.66 7.14
CA THR A 629 5.14 6.48 6.48
C THR A 629 6.04 6.09 5.29
N ILE A 630 6.48 4.83 5.23
CA ILE A 630 7.32 4.33 4.14
C ILE A 630 6.44 3.85 3.00
N ARG A 631 6.54 4.50 1.84
CA ARG A 631 5.71 4.25 0.64
C ARG A 631 6.51 4.09 -0.66
N GLY A 632 7.83 4.22 -0.60
CA GLY A 632 8.73 4.13 -1.76
C GLY A 632 9.39 5.48 -2.07
N PHE A 633 10.41 5.47 -2.92
CA PHE A 633 11.22 6.65 -3.24
C PHE A 633 10.38 7.82 -3.77
N VAL A 634 9.35 7.53 -4.57
CA VAL A 634 8.49 8.56 -5.16
C VAL A 634 7.75 9.39 -4.11
N ASN A 635 7.53 8.84 -2.92
CA ASN A 635 6.84 9.53 -1.84
C ASN A 635 7.78 10.33 -0.92
N LEU A 636 9.09 10.30 -1.17
CA LEU A 636 10.04 11.07 -0.39
C LEU A 636 10.03 12.55 -0.78
N LYS A 637 10.19 13.42 0.22
CA LYS A 637 10.44 14.85 0.02
C LYS A 637 11.73 15.04 -0.76
N GLU A 638 11.81 16.13 -1.52
CA GLU A 638 12.98 16.43 -2.35
C GLU A 638 14.30 16.42 -1.56
N ILE A 639 14.30 16.99 -0.34
CA ILE A 639 15.49 16.97 0.53
C ILE A 639 15.93 15.56 0.92
N ASP A 640 14.97 14.64 1.13
CA ASP A 640 15.26 13.24 1.45
C ASP A 640 15.71 12.47 0.20
N ARG A 641 15.11 12.74 -0.96
CA ARG A 641 15.55 12.19 -2.25
C ARG A 641 17.01 12.57 -2.51
N GLN A 642 17.38 13.83 -2.31
CA GLN A 642 18.76 14.32 -2.48
C GLN A 642 19.73 13.67 -1.49
N ARG A 643 19.35 13.59 -0.21
CA ARG A 643 20.17 12.95 0.84
C ARG A 643 20.44 11.48 0.55
N LEU A 644 19.43 10.75 0.07
CA LEU A 644 19.51 9.31 -0.19
C LEU A 644 20.06 8.98 -1.58
N TRP A 645 20.06 9.93 -2.52
CA TRP A 645 20.50 9.73 -3.90
C TRP A 645 21.85 9.00 -4.07
N PRO A 646 22.90 9.28 -3.25
CA PRO A 646 24.17 8.57 -3.37
C PRO A 646 24.03 7.04 -3.22
N ILE A 647 23.11 6.59 -2.37
CA ILE A 647 22.89 5.17 -2.03
C ILE A 647 21.64 4.59 -2.72
N THR A 648 20.94 5.38 -3.54
CA THR A 648 19.78 4.91 -4.33
C THR A 648 20.22 4.02 -5.48
N SER A 649 19.51 2.90 -5.66
CA SER A 649 19.76 1.91 -6.71
C SER A 649 19.65 2.52 -8.12
N PRO A 650 20.39 2.00 -9.11
CA PRO A 650 20.27 2.45 -10.50
C PRO A 650 18.84 2.33 -11.07
N VAL A 651 18.09 1.30 -10.65
CA VAL A 651 16.71 1.07 -11.07
C VAL A 651 15.80 2.23 -10.66
N VAL A 652 15.84 2.63 -9.39
CA VAL A 652 15.08 3.78 -8.86
C VAL A 652 15.52 5.09 -9.51
N LYS A 653 16.83 5.29 -9.73
CA LYS A 653 17.36 6.48 -10.41
C LYS A 653 16.81 6.65 -11.83
N ARG A 654 16.57 5.55 -12.56
CA ARG A 654 15.93 5.60 -13.89
C ARG A 654 14.47 6.01 -13.82
N TYR A 655 13.70 5.57 -12.82
CA TYR A 655 12.32 6.03 -12.65
C TYR A 655 12.24 7.54 -12.42
N VAL A 656 13.14 8.11 -11.61
CA VAL A 656 13.26 9.59 -11.45
C VAL A 656 13.60 10.29 -12.76
N SER A 657 14.48 9.70 -13.57
CA SER A 657 14.85 10.27 -14.88
C SER A 657 13.69 10.27 -15.87
N ARG A 658 12.75 9.31 -15.75
CA ARG A 658 11.50 9.26 -16.53
C ARG A 658 10.44 10.25 -16.00
N GLU A 659 10.48 10.61 -14.72
CA GLU A 659 9.66 11.73 -14.19
C GLU A 659 10.14 13.11 -14.64
N SER A 660 11.41 13.22 -15.05
CA SER A 660 12.07 14.51 -15.35
C SER A 660 12.19 14.80 -16.86
N ASN A 661 11.89 13.82 -17.71
CA ASN A 661 11.87 13.91 -19.18
C ASN A 661 10.44 13.97 -19.67
#